data_AF-A0A813C6U4-F1
#
_entry.id   AF-A0A813C6U4-F1
#
_cell.length_a   1.000
_cell.length_b   1.000
_cell.length_c   1.000
_cell.angle_alpha   90.00
_cell.angle_beta   90.00
_cell.angle_gamma   90.00
#
_symmetry.space_group_name_H-M   'P 1'
#
loop_
_entity.id
_entity.type
_entity.pdbx_description
1 polymer ?
#
loop_
_entity_poly.entity_id
_entity_poly.type
_entity_poly.pdbx_seq_one_letter_code
_entity_poly.pdbx_strand_id
1 'polypeptide(L)'
;MADVCHGSGLLVSDIALEFGQDAFEDNDVGIRFTPSFAALLRETVEKLQNCQPGGALLLEGHTPGLPAENNPMRCSIGEEAAALLRDHLEREGVCRPIRCIGYGSAEGLGLRVRVRLEGTETPDTQAPPTPANPTSSIQDTLRQIRHQIHQLSCAMPLTFKSNSSDLSQEGTCFVLKTAKLARSHPELTIQCSGFAKGLPEEDNQAKRELSKLRADAVAKTLQKHGVRNKILSYGFGSALGSGLCASVDFLAPDEDAEGNEFRSIPNVELVTEDQEGSVVDALLKELLLQFSFEPNGVRISASPLLRMVALVLKSFPSWIIRCEGHAKGLPKENNLEKKQLSLARSENVRKALQELGVGNPIHCFGYGSEMGIGKAVRMYALERQGALRIPELTDMTADDREKELNRLLEQMLSSNIDFVPNQTAIPKSAGGVLSSIADLLRAFPDEMVLVCEAHARGLPEEHSESKEKLTRRRAELWCQELRSRGVLQDLQCRGAGCAEGLGPCVRMWVTSQAPVESPAVSDQEDPRTRVNVLLAAALEKDGAVKFATNSYQVPAAAAGVIKALATVLATCPQCPICVEGHAKGQPGENSEAKQRLSRMRAEALKVELRKAGVSNPIRCIGRGSDGGLGTCFQVVVDEGQTSLEETEVALQDTQLSVEERRRLLEERLDAILDGGFKFQPNTMELQLGSAIALSKVAQLLKAFPDVTVESVGHAKGRPEDNNDARVRLSEDRAAVVRRALVAEGVANAITCTGVGSSLGLGTKVCLRTVHPG
;
A
#
# COMPACT_ATOMS: atom_id res chain seq x y z
N MET A 1 -46.06 27.42 -27.06
CA MET A 1 -46.61 26.33 -26.23
C MET A 1 -45.47 25.39 -25.87
N ALA A 2 -45.22 25.26 -24.56
CA ALA A 2 -44.50 24.22 -23.83
C ALA A 2 -43.09 23.78 -24.25
N ASP A 3 -42.16 24.17 -23.37
CA ASP A 3 -40.93 23.51 -22.95
C ASP A 3 -40.70 22.04 -23.35
N VAL A 4 -39.47 21.78 -23.80
CA VAL A 4 -38.66 20.72 -23.19
C VAL A 4 -37.26 21.29 -22.92
N CYS A 5 -37.09 21.84 -21.72
CA CYS A 5 -35.79 22.16 -21.13
C CYS A 5 -35.11 20.86 -20.70
N HIS A 6 -34.02 20.47 -21.37
CA HIS A 6 -32.87 19.77 -20.77
C HIS A 6 -31.57 20.34 -21.38
N GLY A 7 -30.88 21.20 -20.62
CA GLY A 7 -29.42 21.37 -20.62
C GLY A 7 -28.66 21.69 -21.91
N SER A 8 -29.25 22.31 -22.94
CA SER A 8 -28.53 22.58 -24.20
C SER A 8 -28.63 24.05 -24.63
N GLY A 9 -27.48 24.70 -24.78
CA GLY A 9 -27.36 26.10 -25.20
C GLY A 9 -28.00 26.38 -26.57
N LEU A 10 -28.39 27.64 -26.79
CA LEU A 10 -29.05 28.05 -28.03
C LEU A 10 -28.07 27.96 -29.21
N LEU A 11 -28.37 27.11 -30.20
CA LEU A 11 -27.59 26.99 -31.43
C LEU A 11 -27.80 28.22 -32.32
N VAL A 12 -26.72 28.94 -32.62
CA VAL A 12 -26.75 30.17 -33.43
C VAL A 12 -26.54 29.86 -34.91
N SER A 13 -25.57 28.98 -35.23
CA SER A 13 -25.23 28.60 -36.61
C SER A 13 -24.26 27.41 -36.65
N ASP A 14 -24.31 26.62 -37.72
CA ASP A 14 -23.27 25.65 -38.10
C ASP A 14 -22.51 26.18 -39.33
N ILE A 15 -21.20 26.38 -39.23
CA ILE A 15 -20.36 26.94 -40.30
C ILE A 15 -19.52 25.83 -40.93
N ALA A 16 -19.79 25.51 -42.19
CA ALA A 16 -19.04 24.52 -42.96
C ALA A 16 -17.68 25.06 -43.42
N LEU A 17 -16.67 24.19 -43.33
CA LEU A 17 -15.28 24.46 -43.66
C LEU A 17 -14.76 23.51 -44.74
N GLU A 18 -13.73 23.93 -45.47
CA GLU A 18 -13.04 23.13 -46.48
C GLU A 18 -11.55 23.04 -46.18
N PHE A 19 -10.95 21.91 -46.55
CA PHE A 19 -9.51 21.69 -46.53
C PHE A 19 -8.94 21.94 -47.93
N GLY A 20 -7.89 22.76 -48.05
CA GLY A 20 -7.29 23.09 -49.34
C GLY A 20 -5.78 23.26 -49.24
N GLN A 21 -5.03 22.74 -50.21
CA GLN A 21 -3.56 22.87 -50.24
C GLN A 21 -3.12 24.35 -50.28
N ASP A 22 -3.87 25.20 -50.96
CA ASP A 22 -3.59 26.64 -51.03
C ASP A 22 -3.86 27.36 -49.70
N ALA A 23 -4.65 26.77 -48.78
CA ALA A 23 -4.98 27.39 -47.50
C ALA A 23 -3.81 27.35 -46.49
N PHE A 24 -2.78 26.52 -46.75
CA PHE A 24 -1.53 26.53 -45.98
C PHE A 24 -0.71 27.80 -46.21
N GLU A 25 -1.01 28.58 -47.25
CA GLU A 25 -0.40 29.90 -47.44
C GLU A 25 -1.00 30.95 -46.48
N ASP A 26 -2.23 30.74 -46.01
CA ASP A 26 -2.98 31.68 -45.18
C ASP A 26 -3.05 31.28 -43.69
N ASN A 27 -2.94 29.98 -43.36
CA ASN A 27 -2.89 29.49 -41.98
C ASN A 27 -2.17 28.13 -41.87
N ASP A 28 -1.59 27.86 -40.70
CA ASP A 28 -0.74 26.68 -40.45
C ASP A 28 -1.51 25.33 -40.48
N VAL A 29 -2.85 25.36 -40.58
CA VAL A 29 -3.72 24.18 -40.54
C VAL A 29 -4.37 23.83 -41.89
N GLY A 30 -4.20 24.64 -42.93
CA GLY A 30 -4.74 24.35 -44.27
C GLY A 30 -6.27 24.36 -44.36
N ILE A 31 -6.93 25.05 -43.42
CA ILE A 31 -8.39 25.13 -43.32
C ILE A 31 -8.84 26.47 -43.87
N ARG A 32 -9.85 26.48 -44.75
CA ARG A 32 -10.47 27.71 -45.22
C ARG A 32 -11.97 27.65 -45.07
N PHE A 33 -12.58 28.82 -44.97
CA PHE A 33 -14.02 28.92 -45.02
C PHE A 33 -14.54 28.71 -46.45
N THR A 34 -15.69 28.05 -46.58
CA THR A 34 -16.34 27.79 -47.89
C THR A 34 -16.75 29.10 -48.59
N PRO A 35 -16.93 29.16 -49.92
CA PRO A 35 -17.42 30.37 -50.61
C PRO A 35 -18.79 30.86 -50.11
N SER A 36 -19.62 29.98 -49.56
CA SER A 36 -20.88 30.27 -48.86
C SER A 36 -20.72 30.94 -47.49
N PHE A 37 -19.49 30.99 -46.96
CA PHE A 37 -19.16 31.52 -45.64
C PHE A 37 -19.51 32.99 -45.45
N ALA A 38 -19.23 33.84 -46.44
CA ALA A 38 -19.39 35.29 -46.28
C ALA A 38 -20.85 35.72 -46.06
N ALA A 39 -21.82 34.92 -46.52
CA ALA A 39 -23.25 35.16 -46.29
C ALA A 39 -23.68 34.64 -44.91
N LEU A 40 -23.29 33.40 -44.58
CA LEU A 40 -23.65 32.75 -43.32
C LEU A 40 -23.01 33.45 -42.11
N LEU A 41 -21.77 33.92 -42.26
CA LEU A 41 -21.06 34.68 -41.25
C LEU A 41 -21.71 36.05 -41.03
N ARG A 42 -22.10 36.77 -42.08
CA ARG A 42 -22.82 38.05 -41.94
C ARG A 42 -24.13 37.87 -41.19
N GLU A 43 -24.90 36.83 -41.52
CA GLU A 43 -26.11 36.47 -40.78
C GLU A 43 -25.82 36.13 -39.31
N THR A 44 -24.72 35.41 -39.05
CA THR A 44 -24.30 35.03 -37.70
C THR A 44 -23.88 36.26 -36.89
N VAL A 45 -23.07 37.15 -37.46
CA VAL A 45 -22.65 38.41 -36.82
C VAL A 45 -23.85 39.29 -36.53
N GLU A 46 -24.80 39.43 -37.47
CA GLU A 46 -26.02 40.21 -37.28
C GLU A 46 -26.91 39.64 -36.17
N LYS A 47 -27.06 38.30 -36.09
CA LYS A 47 -27.76 37.64 -34.97
C LYS A 47 -27.05 37.88 -33.64
N LEU A 48 -25.73 37.77 -33.60
CA LEU A 48 -24.94 37.96 -32.38
C LEU A 48 -24.94 39.41 -31.89
N GLN A 49 -24.94 40.39 -32.80
CA GLN A 49 -25.04 41.81 -32.49
C GLN A 49 -26.46 42.20 -32.00
N ASN A 50 -27.51 41.54 -32.51
CA ASN A 50 -28.91 41.81 -32.14
C ASN A 50 -29.39 41.05 -30.88
N CYS A 51 -28.70 40.00 -30.43
CA CYS A 51 -28.99 39.33 -29.16
C CYS A 51 -28.59 40.20 -27.95
N GLN A 52 -29.29 40.08 -26.81
CA GLN A 52 -28.93 40.79 -25.57
C GLN A 52 -27.48 40.49 -25.14
N PRO A 53 -26.72 41.47 -24.59
CA PRO A 53 -25.28 41.36 -24.31
C PRO A 53 -24.88 40.42 -23.15
N GLY A 54 -25.72 39.46 -22.76
CA GLY A 54 -25.40 38.45 -21.74
C GLY A 54 -25.24 37.05 -22.34
N GLY A 55 -24.09 36.42 -22.11
CA GLY A 55 -23.78 35.04 -22.51
C GLY A 55 -22.43 34.91 -23.22
N ALA A 56 -21.61 33.93 -22.81
CA ALA A 56 -20.39 33.58 -23.52
C ALA A 56 -20.72 32.81 -24.80
N LEU A 57 -19.89 32.99 -25.83
CA LEU A 57 -19.98 32.24 -27.08
C LEU A 57 -19.13 31.00 -26.99
N LEU A 58 -19.72 29.84 -27.29
CA LEU A 58 -19.01 28.58 -27.41
C LEU A 58 -18.87 28.22 -28.89
N LEU A 59 -17.63 28.07 -29.35
CA LEU A 59 -17.27 27.62 -30.69
C LEU A 59 -16.75 26.18 -30.61
N GLU A 60 -17.50 25.25 -31.18
CA GLU A 60 -17.18 23.83 -31.19
C GLU A 60 -16.65 23.45 -32.58
N GLY A 61 -15.37 23.09 -32.66
CA GLY A 61 -14.74 22.71 -33.91
C GLY A 61 -14.70 21.21 -34.13
N HIS A 62 -15.19 20.77 -35.28
CA HIS A 62 -15.33 19.37 -35.66
C HIS A 62 -14.50 19.05 -36.90
N THR A 63 -14.01 17.81 -37.00
CA THR A 63 -13.20 17.31 -38.12
C THR A 63 -13.82 16.08 -38.78
N PRO A 64 -13.53 15.80 -40.07
CA PRO A 64 -14.08 14.63 -40.78
C PRO A 64 -13.52 13.32 -40.23
N GLY A 65 -14.39 12.32 -40.06
CA GLY A 65 -14.01 10.98 -39.62
C GLY A 65 -15.15 10.32 -38.85
N LEU A 66 -15.02 9.03 -38.57
CA LEU A 66 -15.95 8.35 -37.66
C LEU A 66 -15.65 8.73 -36.20
N PRO A 67 -16.63 8.69 -35.28
CA PRO A 67 -16.40 8.88 -33.85
C PRO A 67 -15.30 7.97 -33.29
N ALA A 68 -15.21 6.73 -33.78
CA ALA A 68 -14.19 5.76 -33.40
C ALA A 68 -12.76 6.14 -33.83
N GLU A 69 -12.61 7.07 -34.77
CA GLU A 69 -11.30 7.54 -35.28
C GLU A 69 -10.82 8.80 -34.55
N ASN A 70 -11.58 9.29 -33.56
CA ASN A 70 -11.26 10.53 -32.86
C ASN A 70 -10.00 10.37 -32.00
N ASN A 71 -9.12 11.37 -32.03
CA ASN A 71 -7.86 11.36 -31.32
C ASN A 71 -7.43 12.79 -30.97
N PRO A 72 -6.42 12.98 -30.08
CA PRO A 72 -5.99 14.32 -29.65
C PRO A 72 -5.59 15.25 -30.80
N MET A 73 -5.00 14.71 -31.87
CA MET A 73 -4.63 15.49 -33.05
C MET A 73 -5.87 16.02 -33.79
N ARG A 74 -6.92 15.21 -33.92
CA ARG A 74 -8.21 15.62 -34.52
C ARG A 74 -8.94 16.63 -33.66
N CYS A 75 -8.86 16.52 -32.34
CA CYS A 75 -9.39 17.53 -31.42
C CYS A 75 -8.63 18.85 -31.58
N SER A 76 -7.29 18.83 -31.63
CA SER A 76 -6.47 20.02 -31.88
C SER A 76 -6.81 20.68 -33.22
N ILE A 77 -6.96 19.92 -34.31
CA ILE A 77 -7.38 20.47 -35.62
C ILE A 77 -8.78 21.11 -35.54
N GLY A 78 -9.71 20.51 -34.77
CA GLY A 78 -11.02 21.11 -34.51
C GLY A 78 -10.90 22.41 -33.71
N GLU A 79 -10.08 22.45 -32.68
CA GLU A 79 -9.87 23.65 -31.86
C GLU A 79 -9.28 24.80 -32.67
N GLU A 80 -8.32 24.53 -33.55
CA GLU A 80 -7.76 25.52 -34.48
C GLU A 80 -8.82 26.04 -35.47
N ALA A 81 -9.71 25.18 -35.96
CA ALA A 81 -10.84 25.60 -36.78
C ALA A 81 -11.78 26.56 -36.02
N ALA A 82 -12.03 26.31 -34.73
CA ALA A 82 -12.81 27.20 -33.87
C ALA A 82 -12.08 28.51 -33.56
N ALA A 83 -10.75 28.46 -33.38
CA ALA A 83 -9.90 29.65 -33.18
C ALA A 83 -9.89 30.55 -34.41
N LEU A 84 -9.83 29.99 -35.62
CA LEU A 84 -9.93 30.75 -36.87
C LEU A 84 -11.26 31.52 -36.97
N LEU A 85 -12.37 30.91 -36.53
CA LEU A 85 -13.66 31.59 -36.49
C LEU A 85 -13.72 32.67 -35.40
N ARG A 86 -13.16 32.41 -34.21
CA ARG A 86 -13.03 33.41 -33.13
C ARG A 86 -12.34 34.67 -33.63
N ASP A 87 -11.15 34.53 -34.22
CA ASP A 87 -10.36 35.66 -34.70
C ASP A 87 -11.10 36.47 -35.78
N HIS A 88 -11.97 35.81 -36.56
CA HIS A 88 -12.82 36.48 -37.54
C HIS A 88 -14.00 37.22 -36.89
N LEU A 89 -14.69 36.61 -35.91
CA LEU A 89 -15.77 37.26 -35.15
C LEU A 89 -15.26 38.47 -34.36
N GLU A 90 -14.04 38.39 -33.79
CA GLU A 90 -13.40 39.51 -33.10
C GLU A 90 -13.07 40.66 -34.06
N ARG A 91 -12.59 40.36 -35.27
CA ARG A 91 -12.36 41.37 -36.33
C ARG A 91 -13.64 42.07 -36.78
N GLU A 92 -14.75 41.35 -36.86
CA GLU A 92 -16.08 41.89 -37.19
C GLU A 92 -16.77 42.59 -36.00
N GLY A 93 -16.08 42.72 -34.85
CA GLY A 93 -16.52 43.53 -33.71
C GLY A 93 -17.47 42.83 -32.74
N VAL A 94 -17.47 41.48 -32.67
CA VAL A 94 -18.26 40.74 -31.68
C VAL A 94 -17.58 40.82 -30.29
N CYS A 95 -18.05 41.75 -29.43
CA CYS A 95 -17.47 42.02 -28.11
C CYS A 95 -17.98 41.10 -26.98
N ARG A 96 -17.95 39.77 -27.16
CA ARG A 96 -18.34 38.79 -26.13
C ARG A 96 -17.19 37.86 -25.79
N PRO A 97 -17.13 37.28 -24.56
CA PRO A 97 -16.17 36.23 -24.26
C PRO A 97 -16.44 35.01 -25.16
N ILE A 98 -15.44 34.60 -25.94
CA ILE A 98 -15.52 33.46 -26.87
C ILE A 98 -14.63 32.33 -26.35
N ARG A 99 -15.21 31.14 -26.16
CA ARG A 99 -14.51 29.91 -25.81
C ARG A 99 -14.46 28.99 -27.03
N CYS A 100 -13.28 28.45 -27.32
CA CYS A 100 -13.08 27.48 -28.41
C CYS A 100 -12.89 26.09 -27.80
N ILE A 101 -13.52 25.07 -28.38
CA ILE A 101 -13.33 23.67 -28.00
C ILE A 101 -13.22 22.82 -29.26
N GLY A 102 -12.20 21.97 -29.31
CA GLY A 102 -12.03 20.97 -30.37
C GLY A 102 -12.66 19.62 -30.02
N TYR A 103 -13.72 19.24 -30.74
CA TYR A 103 -14.38 17.94 -30.60
C TYR A 103 -13.86 16.88 -31.59
N GLY A 104 -13.05 17.28 -32.57
CA GLY A 104 -12.52 16.38 -33.59
C GLY A 104 -13.63 15.65 -34.33
N SER A 105 -13.49 14.34 -34.52
CA SER A 105 -14.50 13.51 -35.19
C SER A 105 -15.51 12.87 -34.23
N ALA A 106 -15.51 13.23 -32.95
CA ALA A 106 -16.34 12.61 -31.90
C ALA A 106 -17.85 12.57 -32.25
N GLU A 107 -18.35 13.58 -32.96
CA GLU A 107 -19.77 13.67 -33.34
C GLU A 107 -20.04 13.28 -34.81
N GLY A 108 -19.01 12.92 -35.59
CA GLY A 108 -19.15 12.50 -36.99
C GLY A 108 -19.70 13.57 -37.95
N LEU A 109 -19.60 14.85 -37.60
CA LEU A 109 -20.28 15.95 -38.29
C LEU A 109 -19.54 16.48 -39.53
N GLY A 110 -18.34 15.97 -39.83
CA GLY A 110 -17.49 16.54 -40.88
C GLY A 110 -16.78 17.82 -40.42
N LEU A 111 -16.02 18.46 -41.33
CA LEU A 111 -15.27 19.69 -41.03
C LEU A 111 -16.23 20.88 -40.92
N ARG A 112 -16.49 21.34 -39.69
CA ARG A 112 -17.36 22.49 -39.41
C ARG A 112 -17.09 23.09 -38.03
N VAL A 113 -17.52 24.33 -37.83
CA VAL A 113 -17.56 24.97 -36.51
C VAL A 113 -19.00 25.28 -36.14
N ARG A 114 -19.43 24.81 -34.99
CA ARG A 114 -20.75 25.07 -34.42
C ARG A 114 -20.68 26.22 -33.42
N VAL A 115 -21.60 27.17 -33.53
CA VAL A 115 -21.67 28.37 -32.69
C VAL A 115 -22.86 28.27 -31.74
N ARG A 116 -22.61 28.33 -30.42
CA ARG A 116 -23.64 28.27 -29.37
C ARG A 116 -23.54 29.44 -28.40
N LEU A 117 -24.67 29.83 -27.84
CA LEU A 117 -24.78 30.78 -26.72
C LEU A 117 -24.90 30.00 -25.41
N GLU A 118 -23.96 30.21 -24.47
CA GLU A 118 -24.07 29.67 -23.11
C GLU A 118 -25.14 30.46 -22.32
N GLY A 119 -26.15 29.75 -21.82
CA GLY A 119 -27.21 30.34 -20.99
C GLY A 119 -26.70 30.67 -19.59
N THR A 120 -27.05 31.86 -19.08
CA THR A 120 -26.74 32.27 -17.70
C THR A 120 -27.67 31.55 -16.72
N GLU A 121 -27.17 30.56 -15.98
CA GLU A 121 -27.84 30.07 -14.78
C GLU A 121 -27.52 30.97 -13.57
N THR A 122 -28.56 31.26 -12.79
CA THR A 122 -28.56 32.08 -11.58
C THR A 122 -27.73 31.46 -10.44
N PRO A 123 -27.00 32.25 -9.63
CA PRO A 123 -26.22 31.74 -8.52
C PRO A 123 -27.13 31.47 -7.31
N ASP A 124 -27.08 30.27 -6.75
CA ASP A 124 -27.63 30.02 -5.43
C ASP A 124 -26.56 29.56 -4.42
N THR A 125 -26.45 30.39 -3.38
CA THR A 125 -25.91 30.15 -2.03
C THR A 125 -24.41 29.84 -1.83
N GLN A 126 -23.58 30.89 -1.79
CA GLN A 126 -22.47 30.98 -0.83
C GLN A 126 -22.54 32.28 -0.01
N ALA A 127 -22.17 32.14 1.26
CA ALA A 127 -22.20 33.12 2.35
C ALA A 127 -21.47 34.46 2.03
N PRO A 128 -21.70 35.54 2.80
CA PRO A 128 -21.40 36.92 2.39
C PRO A 128 -19.90 37.18 2.17
N PRO A 129 -19.52 38.10 1.25
CA PRO A 129 -18.13 38.43 0.98
C PRO A 129 -17.56 39.38 2.05
N THR A 130 -16.37 39.06 2.53
CA THR A 130 -15.49 39.96 3.28
C THR A 130 -14.74 40.87 2.29
N PRO A 131 -14.41 42.15 2.63
CA PRO A 131 -13.92 43.12 1.64
C PRO A 131 -12.58 42.75 0.99
N ALA A 132 -12.45 43.06 -0.30
CA ALA A 132 -11.30 42.77 -1.15
C ALA A 132 -9.99 43.42 -0.65
N ASN A 133 -8.93 42.61 -0.60
CA ASN A 133 -7.55 43.04 -0.35
C ASN A 133 -6.92 43.52 -1.68
N PRO A 134 -6.21 44.67 -1.73
CA PRO A 134 -5.59 45.23 -2.94
C PRO A 134 -4.43 44.41 -3.53
N THR A 135 -4.01 43.32 -2.86
CA THR A 135 -2.86 42.49 -3.24
C THR A 135 -3.15 41.51 -4.39
N SER A 136 -4.43 41.22 -4.69
CA SER A 136 -4.81 40.29 -5.76
C SER A 136 -4.55 40.85 -7.16
N SER A 137 -4.74 42.15 -7.35
CA SER A 137 -4.59 42.85 -8.65
C SER A 137 -3.17 42.77 -9.25
N ILE A 138 -2.12 42.86 -8.43
CA ILE A 138 -0.72 42.87 -8.91
C ILE A 138 -0.28 41.46 -9.33
N GLN A 139 -0.76 40.42 -8.64
CA GLN A 139 -0.42 39.04 -8.97
C GLN A 139 -1.07 38.58 -10.28
N ASP A 140 -2.31 38.99 -10.54
CA ASP A 140 -2.99 38.71 -11.82
C ASP A 140 -2.30 39.43 -12.98
N THR A 141 -1.88 40.68 -12.76
CA THR A 141 -1.09 41.46 -13.73
C THR A 141 0.26 40.80 -14.03
N LEU A 142 0.98 40.34 -13.00
CA LEU A 142 2.24 39.61 -13.16
C LEU A 142 2.05 38.30 -13.93
N ARG A 143 0.96 37.56 -13.67
CA ARG A 143 0.64 36.34 -14.40
C ARG A 143 0.43 36.62 -15.89
N GLN A 144 -0.31 37.67 -16.22
CA GLN A 144 -0.57 38.06 -17.61
C GLN A 144 0.70 38.52 -18.34
N ILE A 145 1.55 39.33 -17.69
CA ILE A 145 2.81 39.81 -18.27
C ILE A 145 3.79 38.65 -18.50
N ARG A 146 3.92 37.74 -17.53
CA ARG A 146 4.77 36.55 -17.67
C ARG A 146 4.32 35.67 -18.83
N HIS A 147 3.01 35.50 -19.00
CA HIS A 147 2.48 34.78 -20.15
C HIS A 147 2.82 35.45 -21.49
N GLN A 148 2.72 36.78 -21.58
CA GLN A 148 3.09 37.52 -22.80
C GLN A 148 4.59 37.45 -23.11
N ILE A 149 5.44 37.50 -22.08
CA ILE A 149 6.89 37.33 -22.26
C ILE A 149 7.23 35.90 -22.69
N HIS A 150 6.53 34.90 -22.14
CA HIS A 150 6.67 33.52 -22.56
C HIS A 150 6.31 33.35 -24.04
N GLN A 151 5.13 33.80 -24.46
CA GLN A 151 4.70 33.80 -25.86
C GLN A 151 5.71 34.53 -26.77
N LEU A 152 6.23 35.67 -26.31
CA LEU A 152 7.26 36.41 -27.05
C LEU A 152 8.56 35.61 -27.19
N SER A 153 8.97 34.89 -26.15
CA SER A 153 10.18 34.06 -26.15
C SER A 153 10.07 32.83 -27.07
N CYS A 154 8.87 32.24 -27.15
CA CYS A 154 8.58 31.14 -28.08
C CYS A 154 8.59 31.62 -29.54
N ALA A 155 7.99 32.79 -29.80
CA ALA A 155 7.93 33.35 -31.15
C ALA A 155 9.28 33.91 -31.65
N MET A 156 10.10 34.43 -30.74
CA MET A 156 11.36 35.08 -31.08
C MET A 156 12.36 34.96 -29.93
N PRO A 157 13.35 34.06 -30.03
CA PRO A 157 14.28 33.81 -28.94
C PRO A 157 15.23 35.00 -28.70
N LEU A 158 15.60 35.22 -27.45
CA LEU A 158 16.58 36.23 -27.06
C LEU A 158 18.01 35.74 -27.35
N THR A 159 18.50 36.06 -28.55
CA THR A 159 19.79 35.59 -29.06
C THR A 159 20.88 36.67 -29.08
N PHE A 160 22.14 36.21 -29.08
CA PHE A 160 23.35 37.03 -29.12
C PHE A 160 24.23 36.62 -30.30
N LYS A 161 25.11 37.51 -30.76
CA LYS A 161 26.16 37.14 -31.72
C LYS A 161 27.06 36.05 -31.12
N SER A 162 27.56 35.17 -31.97
CA SER A 162 28.38 34.02 -31.55
C SER A 162 29.55 34.48 -30.66
N ASN A 163 29.69 33.84 -29.48
CA ASN A 163 30.70 34.14 -28.47
C ASN A 163 30.78 35.62 -28.03
N SER A 164 29.70 36.40 -28.19
CA SER A 164 29.61 37.80 -27.76
C SER A 164 28.46 38.01 -26.76
N SER A 165 28.49 39.17 -26.09
CA SER A 165 27.37 39.76 -25.36
C SER A 165 26.55 40.75 -26.20
N ASP A 166 26.91 40.94 -27.47
CA ASP A 166 26.16 41.76 -28.41
C ASP A 166 24.86 41.08 -28.81
N LEU A 167 23.73 41.77 -28.65
CA LEU A 167 22.42 41.30 -29.09
C LEU A 167 22.41 41.09 -30.61
N SER A 168 21.77 40.01 -31.06
CA SER A 168 21.45 39.81 -32.48
C SER A 168 20.32 40.76 -32.92
N GLN A 169 19.93 40.70 -34.19
CA GLN A 169 18.77 41.44 -34.68
C GLN A 169 17.47 40.92 -34.04
N GLU A 170 17.30 39.60 -33.89
CA GLU A 170 16.15 39.02 -33.19
C GLU A 170 16.16 39.38 -31.70
N GLY A 171 17.32 39.27 -31.04
CA GLY A 171 17.49 39.62 -29.63
C GLY A 171 17.20 41.10 -29.36
N THR A 172 17.59 42.00 -30.27
CA THR A 172 17.24 43.42 -30.19
C THR A 172 15.72 43.62 -30.31
N CYS A 173 15.07 42.93 -31.25
CA CYS A 173 13.62 43.01 -31.44
C CYS A 173 12.85 42.47 -30.22
N PHE A 174 13.32 41.39 -29.60
CA PHE A 174 12.79 40.87 -28.34
C PHE A 174 12.85 41.93 -27.25
N VAL A 175 14.03 42.52 -27.03
CA VAL A 175 14.22 43.54 -25.99
C VAL A 175 13.36 44.78 -26.24
N LEU A 176 13.12 45.18 -27.50
CA LEU A 176 12.24 46.30 -27.84
C LEU A 176 10.77 46.03 -27.51
N LYS A 177 10.28 44.81 -27.78
CA LYS A 177 8.92 44.39 -27.43
C LYS A 177 8.76 44.29 -25.91
N THR A 178 9.74 43.73 -25.22
CA THR A 178 9.80 43.70 -23.75
C THR A 178 9.85 45.10 -23.15
N ALA A 179 10.58 46.04 -23.76
CA ALA A 179 10.61 47.45 -23.34
C ALA A 179 9.23 48.11 -23.45
N LYS A 180 8.41 47.73 -24.43
CA LYS A 180 7.02 48.23 -24.55
C LYS A 180 6.16 47.76 -23.38
N LEU A 181 6.26 46.48 -23.01
CA LEU A 181 5.56 45.88 -21.87
C LEU A 181 6.03 46.46 -20.53
N ALA A 182 7.34 46.70 -20.40
CA ALA A 182 7.91 47.33 -19.22
C ALA A 182 7.42 48.75 -19.00
N ARG A 183 7.32 49.55 -20.07
CA ARG A 183 6.83 50.94 -19.98
C ARG A 183 5.36 51.04 -19.56
N SER A 184 4.53 50.03 -19.84
CA SER A 184 3.14 50.00 -19.36
C SER A 184 3.02 49.66 -17.87
N HIS A 185 4.08 49.16 -17.23
CA HIS A 185 4.07 48.71 -15.83
C HIS A 185 5.33 49.20 -15.09
N PRO A 186 5.53 50.52 -14.93
CA PRO A 186 6.75 51.09 -14.35
C PRO A 186 7.00 50.70 -12.89
N GLU A 187 5.97 50.24 -12.19
CA GLU A 187 6.01 49.79 -10.79
C GLU A 187 6.74 48.44 -10.60
N LEU A 188 6.83 47.62 -11.65
CA LEU A 188 7.42 46.29 -11.55
C LEU A 188 8.96 46.32 -11.61
N THR A 189 9.59 45.34 -10.98
CA THR A 189 11.05 45.12 -11.11
C THR A 189 11.31 44.14 -12.25
N ILE A 190 12.32 44.42 -13.08
CA ILE A 190 12.74 43.57 -14.20
C ILE A 190 14.00 42.82 -13.81
N GLN A 191 14.02 41.51 -14.06
CA GLN A 191 15.20 40.68 -13.87
C GLN A 191 15.71 40.19 -15.22
N CYS A 192 17.00 40.41 -15.50
CA CYS A 192 17.71 39.90 -16.66
C CYS A 192 18.68 38.80 -16.21
N SER A 193 18.53 37.59 -16.74
CA SER A 193 19.39 36.45 -16.39
C SER A 193 20.11 35.95 -17.64
N GLY A 194 21.42 35.82 -17.61
CA GLY A 194 22.22 35.34 -18.74
C GLY A 194 22.77 33.94 -18.55
N PHE A 195 22.89 33.20 -19.66
CA PHE A 195 23.39 31.83 -19.72
C PHE A 195 24.47 31.66 -20.80
N ALA A 196 25.30 30.64 -20.62
CA ALA A 196 26.35 30.21 -21.53
C ALA A 196 26.14 28.76 -21.96
N LYS A 197 26.59 28.43 -23.18
CA LYS A 197 26.49 27.07 -23.73
C LYS A 197 27.44 26.11 -23.00
N GLY A 198 26.97 24.90 -22.76
CA GLY A 198 27.77 23.80 -22.22
C GLY A 198 26.98 22.99 -21.19
N LEU A 199 27.54 21.84 -20.81
CA LEU A 199 27.01 21.05 -19.70
C LEU A 199 27.32 21.76 -18.36
N PRO A 200 26.56 21.46 -17.29
CA PRO A 200 26.86 21.98 -15.95
C PRO A 200 28.28 21.68 -15.47
N GLU A 201 28.83 20.52 -15.87
CA GLU A 201 30.20 20.09 -15.55
C GLU A 201 31.30 20.95 -16.22
N GLU A 202 30.95 21.65 -17.29
CA GLU A 202 31.85 22.52 -18.03
C GLU A 202 31.75 23.99 -17.57
N ASP A 203 31.02 24.27 -16.48
CA ASP A 203 30.87 25.63 -15.96
C ASP A 203 32.20 26.16 -15.43
N ASN A 204 32.58 27.35 -15.90
CA ASN A 204 33.84 27.99 -15.51
C ASN A 204 33.68 29.51 -15.40
N GLN A 205 34.68 30.16 -14.81
CA GLN A 205 34.65 31.59 -14.54
C GLN A 205 34.40 32.44 -15.80
N ALA A 206 35.00 32.07 -16.94
CA ALA A 206 34.83 32.80 -18.20
C ALA A 206 33.38 32.70 -18.74
N LYS A 207 32.74 31.54 -18.59
CA LYS A 207 31.32 31.35 -18.95
C LYS A 207 30.41 32.18 -18.04
N ARG A 208 30.70 32.26 -16.74
CA ARG A 208 29.96 33.10 -15.79
C ARG A 208 30.05 34.57 -16.17
N GLU A 209 31.26 35.06 -16.46
CA GLU A 209 31.49 36.44 -16.90
C GLU A 209 30.75 36.77 -18.20
N LEU A 210 30.84 35.89 -19.21
CA LEU A 210 30.13 36.07 -20.48
C LEU A 210 28.61 36.12 -20.29
N SER A 211 28.06 35.23 -19.45
CA SER A 211 26.64 35.17 -19.15
C SER A 211 26.16 36.44 -18.42
N LYS A 212 26.97 36.98 -17.51
CA LYS A 212 26.68 38.25 -16.82
C LYS A 212 26.70 39.43 -17.79
N LEU A 213 27.69 39.49 -18.69
CA LEU A 213 27.77 40.52 -19.72
C LEU A 213 26.55 40.53 -20.65
N ARG A 214 25.98 39.36 -20.94
CA ARG A 214 24.74 39.23 -21.72
C ARG A 214 23.52 39.81 -20.99
N ALA A 215 23.36 39.48 -19.71
CA ALA A 215 22.29 40.07 -18.89
C ALA A 215 22.43 41.60 -18.81
N ASP A 216 23.65 42.10 -18.64
CA ASP A 216 23.92 43.54 -18.60
C ASP A 216 23.68 44.22 -19.95
N ALA A 217 23.94 43.55 -21.08
CA ALA A 217 23.63 44.07 -22.42
C ALA A 217 22.11 44.23 -22.66
N VAL A 218 21.31 43.29 -22.18
CA VAL A 218 19.84 43.36 -22.20
C VAL A 218 19.37 44.53 -21.34
N ALA A 219 19.85 44.64 -20.10
CA ALA A 219 19.51 45.72 -19.18
C ALA A 219 19.84 47.10 -19.76
N LYS A 220 21.06 47.27 -20.32
CA LYS A 220 21.47 48.53 -20.99
C LYS A 220 20.56 48.86 -22.17
N THR A 221 20.15 47.85 -22.93
CA THR A 221 19.27 48.05 -24.09
C THR A 221 17.86 48.42 -23.65
N LEU A 222 17.31 47.83 -22.59
CA LEU A 222 16.03 48.26 -21.99
C LEU A 222 16.08 49.71 -21.51
N GLN A 223 17.13 50.09 -20.76
CA GLN A 223 17.32 51.46 -20.29
C GLN A 223 17.43 52.47 -21.43
N LYS A 224 18.20 52.14 -22.48
CA LYS A 224 18.33 52.97 -23.69
C LYS A 224 16.99 53.26 -24.36
N HIS A 225 16.01 52.36 -24.24
CA HIS A 225 14.68 52.49 -24.84
C HIS A 225 13.60 52.97 -23.85
N GLY A 226 14.03 53.71 -22.81
CA GLY A 226 13.12 54.47 -21.95
C GLY A 226 12.41 53.65 -20.87
N VAL A 227 12.90 52.45 -20.57
CA VAL A 227 12.43 51.64 -19.43
C VAL A 227 12.96 52.24 -18.13
N ARG A 228 12.06 52.62 -17.22
CA ARG A 228 12.39 53.25 -15.93
C ARG A 228 12.26 52.30 -14.73
N ASN A 229 11.81 51.07 -14.97
CA ASN A 229 11.73 50.01 -13.98
C ASN A 229 13.09 49.78 -13.30
N LYS A 230 13.05 49.30 -12.04
CA LYS A 230 14.25 48.75 -11.39
C LYS A 230 14.70 47.52 -12.17
N ILE A 231 15.93 47.48 -12.67
CA ILE A 231 16.47 46.34 -13.43
C ILE A 231 17.58 45.67 -12.64
N LEU A 232 17.50 44.34 -12.53
CA LEU A 232 18.49 43.48 -11.90
C LEU A 232 19.10 42.58 -12.96
N SER A 233 20.40 42.32 -12.89
CA SER A 233 21.12 41.53 -13.91
C SER A 233 21.98 40.45 -13.27
N TYR A 234 21.92 39.21 -13.76
CA TYR A 234 22.61 38.04 -13.20
C TYR A 234 23.24 37.16 -14.28
N GLY A 235 24.34 36.49 -13.97
CA GLY A 235 25.04 35.57 -14.88
C GLY A 235 25.23 34.18 -14.27
N PHE A 236 24.74 33.15 -14.96
CA PHE A 236 24.67 31.78 -14.46
C PHE A 236 25.64 30.80 -15.11
N GLY A 237 26.50 31.26 -16.03
CA GLY A 237 27.43 30.41 -16.74
C GLY A 237 26.72 29.29 -17.51
N SER A 238 27.26 28.08 -17.51
CA SER A 238 26.60 26.89 -18.12
C SER A 238 25.94 25.96 -17.09
N ALA A 239 25.75 26.44 -15.86
CA ALA A 239 25.23 25.64 -14.75
C ALA A 239 23.85 25.03 -15.00
N LEU A 240 23.08 25.59 -15.93
CA LEU A 240 21.68 25.22 -16.19
C LEU A 240 21.46 24.54 -17.56
N GLY A 241 22.53 24.28 -18.32
CA GLY A 241 22.45 23.60 -19.63
C GLY A 241 21.64 24.33 -20.72
N SER A 242 21.15 25.54 -20.46
CA SER A 242 20.08 26.23 -21.21
C SER A 242 20.51 26.84 -22.56
N GLY A 243 21.66 26.45 -23.11
CA GLY A 243 22.17 27.01 -24.36
C GLY A 243 22.48 28.51 -24.31
N LEU A 244 22.78 29.10 -25.47
CA LEU A 244 23.24 30.49 -25.63
C LEU A 244 22.09 31.51 -25.45
N CYS A 245 21.50 31.63 -24.27
CA CYS A 245 20.33 32.49 -24.08
C CYS A 245 20.49 33.46 -22.91
N ALA A 246 19.72 34.54 -22.93
CA ALA A 246 19.35 35.31 -21.74
C ALA A 246 17.83 35.23 -21.59
N SER A 247 17.32 35.53 -20.39
CA SER A 247 15.90 35.62 -20.10
C SER A 247 15.59 36.94 -19.40
N VAL A 248 14.34 37.39 -19.52
CA VAL A 248 13.84 38.61 -18.89
C VAL A 248 12.54 38.27 -18.16
N ASP A 249 12.44 38.63 -16.88
CA ASP A 249 11.29 38.37 -16.03
C ASP A 249 10.80 39.63 -15.31
N PHE A 250 9.53 39.64 -14.91
CA PHE A 250 8.88 40.71 -14.13
C PHE A 250 8.54 40.25 -12.71
N LEU A 251 8.85 41.11 -11.74
CA LEU A 251 8.76 40.88 -10.30
C LEU A 251 7.95 41.98 -9.62
N ALA A 252 7.33 41.67 -8.48
CA ALA A 252 6.60 42.67 -7.70
C ALA A 252 7.56 43.70 -7.06
N PRO A 253 7.08 44.92 -6.71
CA PRO A 253 7.94 46.00 -6.20
C PRO A 253 8.66 45.66 -4.88
N ASP A 254 8.01 44.87 -4.02
CA ASP A 254 8.46 44.51 -2.66
C ASP A 254 9.15 43.14 -2.60
N GLU A 255 9.47 42.52 -3.75
CA GLU A 255 10.30 41.31 -3.76
C GLU A 255 11.78 41.72 -3.63
N ASP A 256 12.29 41.59 -2.41
CA ASP A 256 13.63 42.03 -1.99
C ASP A 256 14.75 41.66 -2.98
N ALA A 257 15.62 42.64 -3.25
CA ALA A 257 16.79 42.53 -4.13
C ALA A 257 17.88 41.56 -3.62
N GLU A 258 17.74 41.04 -2.40
CA GLU A 258 18.74 40.20 -1.73
C GLU A 258 18.54 38.69 -1.98
N GLY A 259 17.37 38.27 -2.48
CA GLY A 259 17.10 36.86 -2.87
C GLY A 259 17.33 36.57 -4.35
N ASN A 260 18.00 37.47 -5.05
CA ASN A 260 17.72 37.75 -6.45
C ASN A 260 18.82 37.23 -7.41
N GLU A 261 19.90 36.66 -6.86
CA GLU A 261 21.00 36.08 -7.65
C GLU A 261 20.66 34.74 -8.33
N PHE A 262 19.50 34.11 -8.06
CA PHE A 262 19.18 32.74 -8.52
C PHE A 262 17.71 32.50 -8.94
N ARG A 263 17.07 33.47 -9.59
CA ARG A 263 15.72 33.30 -10.14
C ARG A 263 15.65 32.66 -11.54
N SER A 264 16.76 32.16 -12.07
CA SER A 264 16.79 31.33 -13.28
C SER A 264 16.63 29.85 -12.94
N ILE A 265 15.53 29.51 -12.27
CA ILE A 265 15.12 28.10 -12.29
C ILE A 265 14.74 27.80 -13.76
N PRO A 266 15.29 26.74 -14.39
CA PRO A 266 14.96 26.41 -15.78
C PRO A 266 13.45 26.40 -15.96
N ASN A 267 12.95 26.99 -17.05
CA ASN A 267 11.52 26.97 -17.36
C ASN A 267 11.11 25.48 -17.38
N VAL A 268 10.22 25.09 -16.47
CA VAL A 268 9.85 23.68 -16.23
C VAL A 268 9.30 23.05 -17.52
N GLU A 269 8.75 23.87 -18.41
CA GLU A 269 8.25 23.49 -19.74
C GLU A 269 9.35 23.08 -20.76
N LEU A 270 10.63 23.41 -20.51
CA LEU A 270 11.76 23.08 -21.39
C LEU A 270 12.60 21.89 -20.89
N VAL A 271 12.32 21.37 -19.70
CA VAL A 271 13.03 20.23 -19.12
C VAL A 271 12.17 18.99 -19.36
N THR A 272 12.73 17.97 -20.01
CA THR A 272 12.01 16.70 -20.20
C THR A 272 11.82 16.02 -18.84
N GLU A 273 10.76 15.20 -18.71
CA GLU A 273 10.46 14.49 -17.45
C GLU A 273 11.68 13.75 -16.88
N ASP A 274 12.50 13.17 -17.76
CA ASP A 274 13.69 12.39 -17.40
C ASP A 274 14.86 13.24 -16.86
N GLN A 275 14.87 14.56 -17.13
CA GLN A 275 15.96 15.47 -16.76
C GLN A 275 15.68 16.28 -15.50
N GLU A 276 14.41 16.42 -15.12
CA GLU A 276 13.99 17.27 -14.01
C GLU A 276 14.68 16.91 -12.67
N GLY A 277 14.80 15.63 -12.34
CA GLY A 277 15.40 15.19 -11.08
C GLY A 277 16.86 15.61 -10.95
N SER A 278 17.63 15.43 -12.03
CA SER A 278 19.03 15.86 -12.08
C SER A 278 19.19 17.38 -12.00
N VAL A 279 18.23 18.13 -12.55
CA VAL A 279 18.19 19.59 -12.45
C VAL A 279 17.92 20.03 -11.01
N VAL A 280 16.93 19.43 -10.34
CA VAL A 280 16.63 19.70 -8.93
C VAL A 280 17.84 19.40 -8.05
N ASP A 281 18.47 18.24 -8.24
CA ASP A 281 19.68 17.85 -7.51
C ASP A 281 20.84 18.84 -7.69
N ALA A 282 21.11 19.25 -8.93
CA ALA A 282 22.17 20.19 -9.24
C ALA A 282 21.93 21.55 -8.54
N LEU A 283 20.69 22.06 -8.59
CA LEU A 283 20.29 23.31 -7.96
C LEU A 283 20.40 23.22 -6.43
N LEU A 284 19.87 22.16 -5.81
CA LEU A 284 19.93 21.98 -4.36
C LEU A 284 21.36 21.82 -3.86
N LYS A 285 22.20 21.08 -4.59
CA LYS A 285 23.62 20.89 -4.26
C LYS A 285 24.38 22.22 -4.27
N GLU A 286 24.13 23.08 -5.26
CA GLU A 286 24.77 24.39 -5.37
C GLU A 286 24.41 25.30 -4.19
N LEU A 287 23.12 25.40 -3.88
CA LEU A 287 22.62 26.26 -2.79
C LEU A 287 23.08 25.79 -1.41
N LEU A 288 23.16 24.47 -1.21
CA LEU A 288 23.46 23.88 0.10
C LEU A 288 24.97 23.76 0.37
N LEU A 289 25.85 23.95 -0.63
CA LEU A 289 27.31 23.97 -0.43
C LEU A 289 27.76 25.05 0.56
N GLN A 290 27.07 26.19 0.57
CA GLN A 290 27.37 27.31 1.47
C GLN A 290 26.60 27.24 2.80
N PHE A 291 25.74 26.22 2.97
CA PHE A 291 24.87 26.08 4.12
C PHE A 291 25.64 25.48 5.31
N SER A 292 25.72 26.21 6.42
CA SER A 292 26.38 25.70 7.63
C SER A 292 25.64 26.07 8.90
N PHE A 293 25.73 25.19 9.90
CA PHE A 293 25.14 25.38 11.22
C PHE A 293 26.16 25.86 12.25
N GLU A 294 25.68 26.54 13.29
CA GLU A 294 26.47 26.81 14.49
C GLU A 294 27.02 25.51 15.11
N PRO A 295 28.20 25.54 15.76
CA PRO A 295 28.72 24.39 16.49
C PRO A 295 27.68 23.89 17.52
N ASN A 296 27.36 22.61 17.49
CA ASN A 296 26.42 21.95 18.42
C ASN A 296 24.99 22.55 18.46
N GLY A 297 24.65 23.43 17.51
CA GLY A 297 23.33 24.00 17.38
C GLY A 297 22.51 23.40 16.24
N VAL A 298 21.19 23.52 16.35
CA VAL A 298 20.19 23.27 15.29
C VAL A 298 19.66 24.56 14.70
N ARG A 299 20.06 25.71 15.25
CA ARG A 299 19.58 27.02 14.84
C ARG A 299 20.11 27.33 13.46
N ILE A 300 19.17 27.57 12.54
CA ILE A 300 19.44 28.13 11.24
C ILE A 300 19.51 29.64 11.44
N SER A 301 20.67 30.25 11.18
CA SER A 301 20.69 31.69 10.91
C SER A 301 19.81 31.89 9.69
N ALA A 302 18.68 32.60 9.81
CA ALA A 302 17.72 32.80 8.73
C ALA A 302 18.43 33.34 7.48
N SER A 303 18.89 32.44 6.62
CA SER A 303 19.81 32.77 5.55
C SER A 303 19.03 32.97 4.26
N PRO A 304 19.45 33.92 3.40
CA PRO A 304 18.93 34.04 2.04
C PRO A 304 18.90 32.70 1.30
N LEU A 305 19.89 31.83 1.56
CA LEU A 305 19.98 30.48 0.99
C LEU A 305 18.75 29.61 1.28
N LEU A 306 18.17 29.68 2.48
CA LEU A 306 16.99 28.88 2.81
C LEU A 306 15.76 29.31 1.98
N ARG A 307 15.62 30.62 1.72
CA ARG A 307 14.57 31.14 0.84
C ARG A 307 14.78 30.72 -0.61
N MET A 308 16.04 30.62 -1.04
CA MET A 308 16.39 30.14 -2.38
C MET A 308 16.08 28.65 -2.54
N VAL A 309 16.41 27.82 -1.54
CA VAL A 309 16.02 26.41 -1.51
C VAL A 309 14.49 26.29 -1.58
N ALA A 310 13.75 27.13 -0.86
CA ALA A 310 12.29 27.15 -0.93
C ALA A 310 11.77 27.52 -2.34
N LEU A 311 12.43 28.43 -3.05
CA LEU A 311 12.07 28.82 -4.42
C LEU A 311 12.25 27.65 -5.40
N VAL A 312 13.37 26.93 -5.31
CA VAL A 312 13.66 25.74 -6.13
C VAL A 312 12.57 24.70 -5.92
N LEU A 313 12.30 24.33 -4.66
CA LEU A 313 11.32 23.29 -4.35
C LEU A 313 9.90 23.67 -4.79
N LYS A 314 9.49 24.93 -4.63
CA LYS A 314 8.20 25.42 -5.12
C LYS A 314 8.05 25.37 -6.64
N SER A 315 9.15 25.48 -7.38
CA SER A 315 9.14 25.39 -8.85
C SER A 315 9.07 23.94 -9.32
N PHE A 316 9.42 23.00 -8.45
CA PHE A 316 9.30 21.56 -8.68
C PHE A 316 8.37 20.94 -7.62
N PRO A 317 7.11 21.40 -7.50
CA PRO A 317 6.24 21.08 -6.36
C PRO A 317 5.90 19.59 -6.29
N SER A 318 5.98 18.90 -7.43
CA SER A 318 5.75 17.48 -7.53
C SER A 318 6.92 16.65 -7.03
N TRP A 319 8.07 17.16 -6.60
CA TRP A 319 9.21 16.29 -6.23
C TRP A 319 9.25 15.97 -4.74
N ILE A 320 9.49 14.69 -4.40
CA ILE A 320 9.83 14.21 -3.07
C ILE A 320 11.32 14.45 -2.83
N ILE A 321 11.66 15.04 -1.68
CA ILE A 321 12.99 15.50 -1.37
C ILE A 321 13.54 14.75 -0.16
N ARG A 322 14.74 14.21 -0.29
CA ARG A 322 15.55 13.70 0.82
C ARG A 322 16.38 14.82 1.41
N CYS A 323 16.40 14.97 2.72
CA CYS A 323 17.12 15.99 3.47
C CYS A 323 18.02 15.32 4.52
N GLU A 324 19.33 15.36 4.31
CA GLU A 324 20.33 14.74 5.16
C GLU A 324 21.04 15.78 6.01
N GLY A 325 21.01 15.61 7.33
CA GLY A 325 21.79 16.42 8.24
C GLY A 325 23.10 15.76 8.62
N HIS A 326 24.14 16.60 8.79
CA HIS A 326 25.47 16.18 9.20
C HIS A 326 25.97 16.96 10.43
N ALA A 327 26.84 16.32 11.21
CA ALA A 327 27.50 16.86 12.38
C ALA A 327 29.03 16.91 12.19
N LYS A 328 29.68 17.82 12.91
CA LYS A 328 31.15 17.93 12.88
C LYS A 328 31.80 16.71 13.55
N GLY A 329 32.86 16.21 12.93
CA GLY A 329 33.72 15.16 13.49
C GLY A 329 34.24 14.24 12.41
N LEU A 330 35.13 13.33 12.79
CA LEU A 330 35.55 12.23 11.92
C LEU A 330 34.51 11.10 11.94
N PRO A 331 34.47 10.23 10.90
CA PRO A 331 33.57 9.07 10.88
C PRO A 331 33.70 8.18 12.13
N LYS A 332 34.94 7.96 12.60
CA LYS A 332 35.24 7.19 13.82
C LYS A 332 34.73 7.82 15.13
N GLU A 333 34.38 9.10 15.10
CA GLU A 333 33.86 9.84 16.26
C GLU A 333 32.33 9.93 16.22
N ASN A 334 31.68 9.23 15.28
CA ASN A 334 30.24 9.27 15.15
C ASN A 334 29.60 8.51 16.31
N ASN A 335 28.63 9.13 16.98
CA ASN A 335 27.92 8.57 18.12
C ASN A 335 26.43 8.91 18.03
N LEU A 336 25.63 8.35 18.94
CA LEU A 336 24.18 8.54 18.95
C LEU A 336 23.78 10.02 19.06
N GLU A 337 24.48 10.79 19.92
CA GLU A 337 24.23 12.23 20.10
C GLU A 337 24.46 13.02 18.80
N LYS A 338 25.51 12.71 18.04
CA LYS A 338 25.78 13.34 16.75
C LYS A 338 24.73 12.96 15.71
N LYS A 339 24.28 11.71 15.68
CA LYS A 339 23.16 11.27 14.82
C LYS A 339 21.88 12.03 15.16
N GLN A 340 21.53 12.13 16.44
CA GLN A 340 20.37 12.90 16.92
C GLN A 340 20.47 14.40 16.59
N LEU A 341 21.63 15.04 16.83
CA LEU A 341 21.86 16.44 16.49
C LEU A 341 21.70 16.68 14.99
N SER A 342 22.25 15.80 14.17
CA SER A 342 22.17 15.91 12.72
C SER A 342 20.76 15.69 12.18
N LEU A 343 19.98 14.77 12.77
CA LEU A 343 18.55 14.60 12.45
C LEU A 343 17.75 15.86 12.81
N ALA A 344 17.99 16.40 14.01
CA ALA A 344 17.33 17.63 14.45
C ALA A 344 17.65 18.83 13.53
N ARG A 345 18.82 18.85 12.86
CA ARG A 345 19.16 19.86 11.84
C ARG A 345 18.35 19.69 10.56
N SER A 346 18.26 18.48 10.01
CA SER A 346 17.47 18.24 8.80
C SER A 346 15.98 18.49 9.05
N GLU A 347 15.46 18.15 10.23
CA GLU A 347 14.10 18.48 10.66
C GLU A 347 13.86 20.00 10.80
N ASN A 348 14.83 20.74 11.35
CA ASN A 348 14.75 22.19 11.46
C ASN A 348 14.68 22.84 10.08
N VAL A 349 15.49 22.38 9.12
CA VAL A 349 15.45 22.86 7.72
C VAL A 349 14.11 22.55 7.08
N ARG A 350 13.60 21.33 7.23
CA ARG A 350 12.26 20.97 6.73
C ARG A 350 11.19 21.91 7.29
N LYS A 351 11.17 22.12 8.61
CA LYS A 351 10.19 22.99 9.26
C LYS A 351 10.28 24.42 8.72
N ALA A 352 11.49 24.95 8.60
CA ALA A 352 11.69 26.31 8.10
C ALA A 352 11.32 26.45 6.61
N LEU A 353 11.52 25.43 5.79
CA LEU A 353 11.03 25.41 4.40
C LEU A 353 9.49 25.31 4.31
N GLN A 354 8.87 24.53 5.19
CA GLN A 354 7.41 24.45 5.29
C GLN A 354 6.79 25.78 5.73
N GLU A 355 7.42 26.49 6.68
CA GLU A 355 7.03 27.86 7.08
C GLU A 355 7.16 28.86 5.92
N LEU A 356 8.11 28.64 5.00
CA LEU A 356 8.23 29.40 3.76
C LEU A 356 7.22 28.97 2.68
N GLY A 357 6.34 28.01 2.93
CA GLY A 357 5.28 27.56 2.01
C GLY A 357 5.74 26.53 0.98
N VAL A 358 6.81 25.78 1.24
CA VAL A 358 7.19 24.62 0.43
C VAL A 358 6.22 23.46 0.68
N GLY A 359 5.56 23.00 -0.39
CA GLY A 359 4.58 21.91 -0.34
C GLY A 359 5.16 20.51 -0.56
N ASN A 360 6.42 20.42 -1.00
CA ASN A 360 7.11 19.15 -1.26
C ASN A 360 7.16 18.24 -0.02
N PRO A 361 6.99 16.92 -0.17
CA PRO A 361 7.35 15.96 0.86
C PRO A 361 8.86 15.97 1.08
N ILE A 362 9.30 16.19 2.33
CA ILE A 362 10.71 16.25 2.69
C ILE A 362 11.01 15.19 3.76
N HIS A 363 11.87 14.21 3.46
CA HIS A 363 12.31 13.15 4.38
C HIS A 363 13.62 13.52 5.07
N CYS A 364 13.62 13.57 6.39
CA CYS A 364 14.77 14.00 7.18
C CYS A 364 15.59 12.81 7.68
N PHE A 365 16.91 12.86 7.49
CA PHE A 365 17.86 11.86 7.98
C PHE A 365 18.98 12.53 8.78
N GLY A 366 19.55 11.79 9.73
CA GLY A 366 20.66 12.25 10.56
C GLY A 366 21.84 11.27 10.55
N TYR A 367 22.91 11.63 9.84
CA TYR A 367 24.10 10.79 9.67
C TYR A 367 25.20 11.05 10.71
N GLY A 368 25.03 12.05 11.56
CA GLY A 368 26.06 12.50 12.49
C GLY A 368 27.35 12.87 11.74
N SER A 369 28.49 12.37 12.19
CA SER A 369 29.79 12.62 11.54
C SER A 369 30.26 11.50 10.60
N GLU A 370 29.38 10.57 10.22
CA GLU A 370 29.69 9.38 9.41
C GLU A 370 30.38 9.71 8.08
N MET A 371 29.96 10.81 7.44
CA MET A 371 30.46 11.20 6.13
C MET A 371 31.60 12.24 6.20
N GLY A 372 31.98 12.70 7.39
CA GLY A 372 33.02 13.74 7.56
C GLY A 372 32.69 15.11 6.93
N ILE A 373 31.47 15.33 6.45
CA ILE A 373 31.03 16.53 5.71
C ILE A 373 30.98 17.77 6.61
N GLY A 374 30.93 17.60 7.93
CA GLY A 374 30.90 18.70 8.88
C GLY A 374 29.48 19.16 9.21
N LYS A 375 29.29 20.46 9.41
CA LYS A 375 28.04 21.04 9.93
C LYS A 375 27.10 21.46 8.80
N ALA A 376 26.69 20.53 7.95
CA ALA A 376 25.94 20.83 6.73
C ALA A 376 24.60 20.10 6.68
N VAL A 377 23.76 20.51 5.74
CA VAL A 377 22.60 19.74 5.26
C VAL A 377 22.74 19.54 3.76
N ARG A 378 22.35 18.38 3.25
CA ARG A 378 22.28 18.07 1.82
C ARG A 378 20.86 17.67 1.46
N MET A 379 20.43 18.04 0.26
CA MET A 379 19.12 17.65 -0.25
C MET A 379 19.23 17.03 -1.63
N TYR A 380 18.36 16.05 -1.87
CA TYR A 380 18.31 15.30 -3.11
C TYR A 380 16.86 15.08 -3.53
N ALA A 381 16.57 15.22 -4.82
CA ALA A 381 15.35 14.79 -5.46
C ALA A 381 15.31 13.25 -5.49
N LEU A 382 14.19 12.68 -5.08
CA LEU A 382 13.97 11.24 -5.12
C LEU A 382 13.09 10.86 -6.32
N GLU A 383 11.82 11.27 -6.28
CA GLU A 383 10.80 10.91 -7.27
C GLU A 383 9.69 11.97 -7.32
N ARG A 384 8.82 11.92 -8.34
CA ARG A 384 7.65 12.81 -8.40
C ARG A 384 6.46 12.27 -7.59
N GLN A 385 6.00 13.05 -6.62
CA GLN A 385 4.68 13.07 -6.02
C GLN A 385 3.60 12.95 -7.12
N GLY A 386 3.00 11.76 -7.23
CA GLY A 386 1.95 11.44 -8.19
C GLY A 386 2.39 10.71 -9.47
N ALA A 387 3.68 10.48 -9.70
CA ALA A 387 4.15 9.70 -10.86
C ALA A 387 4.85 8.40 -10.41
N LEU A 388 4.08 7.47 -9.83
CA LEU A 388 4.37 6.08 -10.15
C LEU A 388 3.76 5.84 -11.51
N ARG A 389 4.60 5.75 -12.56
CA ARG A 389 4.16 5.18 -13.83
C ARG A 389 3.75 3.74 -13.54
N ILE A 390 2.44 3.50 -13.52
CA ILE A 390 1.90 2.15 -13.50
C ILE A 390 2.12 1.60 -14.92
N PRO A 391 2.98 0.60 -15.13
CA PRO A 391 3.26 0.07 -16.45
C PRO A 391 2.01 -0.60 -17.04
N GLU A 392 1.88 -0.57 -18.37
CA GLU A 392 0.81 -1.30 -19.06
C GLU A 392 1.00 -2.81 -18.84
N LEU A 393 0.01 -3.45 -18.20
CA LEU A 393 0.09 -4.83 -17.72
C LEU A 393 -0.09 -5.88 -18.81
N THR A 394 -0.38 -5.47 -20.04
CA THR A 394 -0.81 -6.35 -21.15
C THR A 394 0.26 -7.34 -21.59
N ASP A 395 1.55 -7.03 -21.41
CA ASP A 395 2.67 -7.86 -21.86
C ASP A 395 3.52 -8.43 -20.69
N MET A 396 3.09 -8.26 -19.43
CA MET A 396 3.85 -8.70 -18.27
C MET A 396 3.40 -10.09 -17.79
N THR A 397 4.36 -10.96 -17.42
CA THR A 397 4.07 -12.24 -16.76
C THR A 397 3.58 -12.02 -15.32
N ALA A 398 2.95 -13.02 -14.69
CA ALA A 398 2.48 -12.91 -13.30
C ALA A 398 3.63 -12.60 -12.31
N ASP A 399 4.80 -13.23 -12.51
CA ASP A 399 6.01 -13.00 -11.71
C ASP A 399 6.57 -11.58 -11.90
N ASP A 400 6.55 -11.07 -13.13
CA ASP A 400 7.03 -9.72 -13.41
C ASP A 400 6.08 -8.67 -12.85
N ARG A 401 4.77 -8.93 -12.87
CA ARG A 401 3.77 -8.09 -12.20
C ARG A 401 3.97 -8.06 -10.68
N GLU A 402 4.28 -9.20 -10.06
CA GLU A 402 4.54 -9.28 -8.62
C GLU A 402 5.79 -8.48 -8.24
N LYS A 403 6.90 -8.69 -8.97
CA LYS A 403 8.16 -7.95 -8.76
C LYS A 403 7.99 -6.46 -8.93
N GLU A 404 7.29 -6.04 -9.99
CA GLU A 404 7.09 -4.63 -10.28
C GLU A 404 6.16 -3.97 -9.26
N LEU A 405 5.06 -4.62 -8.87
CA LEU A 405 4.18 -4.11 -7.82
C LEU A 405 4.91 -3.99 -6.46
N ASN A 406 5.77 -4.96 -6.12
CA ASN A 406 6.61 -4.88 -4.93
C ASN A 406 7.61 -3.73 -4.99
N ARG A 407 8.27 -3.54 -6.14
CA ARG A 407 9.18 -2.41 -6.37
C ARG A 407 8.47 -1.06 -6.17
N LEU A 408 7.26 -0.93 -6.72
CA LEU A 408 6.44 0.27 -6.61
C LEU A 408 5.97 0.51 -5.16
N LEU A 409 5.50 -0.52 -4.45
CA LEU A 409 5.10 -0.43 -3.03
C LEU A 409 6.26 -0.03 -2.11
N GLU A 410 7.45 -0.60 -2.30
CA GLU A 410 8.65 -0.21 -1.54
C GLU A 410 9.04 1.25 -1.80
N GLN A 411 8.96 1.69 -3.05
CA GLN A 411 9.23 3.07 -3.43
C GLN A 411 8.28 4.04 -2.71
N MET A 412 6.97 3.75 -2.71
CA MET A 412 5.97 4.56 -2.01
C MET A 412 6.16 4.63 -0.50
N LEU A 413 6.59 3.53 0.12
CA LEU A 413 6.76 3.41 1.57
C LEU A 413 8.18 3.77 2.04
N SER A 414 9.11 4.07 1.13
CA SER A 414 10.46 4.57 1.45
C SER A 414 10.43 5.91 2.20
N SER A 415 9.35 6.65 2.01
CA SER A 415 8.94 7.81 2.79
C SER A 415 8.45 7.36 4.18
N ASN A 416 9.35 7.25 5.18
CA ASN A 416 8.96 6.80 6.52
C ASN A 416 7.73 7.55 7.06
N ILE A 417 6.62 6.84 7.22
CA ILE A 417 5.40 7.35 7.87
C ILE A 417 5.56 7.10 9.37
N ASP A 418 6.07 8.12 10.05
CA ASP A 418 6.34 8.05 11.48
C ASP A 418 5.02 7.97 12.27
N PHE A 419 4.71 6.78 12.77
CA PHE A 419 3.66 6.65 13.76
C PHE A 419 4.07 7.34 15.05
N VAL A 420 3.13 8.07 15.67
CA VAL A 420 3.34 8.62 17.01
C VAL A 420 3.72 7.48 17.97
N PRO A 421 4.79 7.63 18.78
CA PRO A 421 5.25 6.57 19.68
C PRO A 421 4.11 6.03 20.54
N ASN A 422 4.01 4.70 20.64
CA ASN A 422 3.01 3.99 21.43
C ASN A 422 1.54 4.25 21.06
N GLN A 423 1.26 4.85 19.90
CA GLN A 423 -0.10 5.03 19.40
C GLN A 423 -0.34 4.18 18.16
N THR A 424 -1.59 3.73 17.97
CA THR A 424 -2.01 2.95 16.80
C THR A 424 -2.59 3.81 15.68
N ALA A 425 -2.90 5.08 15.96
CA ALA A 425 -3.54 5.99 15.02
C ALA A 425 -2.66 6.25 13.79
N ILE A 426 -3.27 6.18 12.61
CA ILE A 426 -2.64 6.54 11.34
C ILE A 426 -2.36 8.06 11.37
N PRO A 427 -1.12 8.50 11.09
CA PRO A 427 -0.79 9.92 11.02
C PRO A 427 -1.61 10.62 9.92
N LYS A 428 -2.06 11.86 10.15
CA LYS A 428 -2.77 12.65 9.11
C LYS A 428 -1.93 12.86 7.85
N SER A 429 -0.59 12.86 7.98
CA SER A 429 0.36 12.94 6.86
C SER A 429 0.34 11.70 5.96
N ALA A 430 -0.20 10.56 6.42
CA ALA A 430 -0.25 9.32 5.65
C ALA A 430 -1.37 9.30 4.60
N GLY A 431 -2.34 10.23 4.65
CA GLY A 431 -3.51 10.21 3.78
C GLY A 431 -3.18 10.28 2.27
N GLY A 432 -2.15 11.05 1.90
CA GLY A 432 -1.67 11.10 0.52
C GLY A 432 -1.10 9.76 0.06
N VAL A 433 -0.22 9.17 0.86
CA VAL A 433 0.42 7.88 0.57
C VAL A 433 -0.62 6.75 0.48
N LEU A 434 -1.59 6.72 1.39
CA LEU A 434 -2.69 5.75 1.36
C LEU A 434 -3.57 5.88 0.12
N SER A 435 -3.82 7.10 -0.35
CA SER A 435 -4.57 7.34 -1.60
C SER A 435 -3.80 6.76 -2.78
N SER A 436 -2.51 7.08 -2.88
CA SER A 436 -1.69 6.63 -3.99
C SER A 436 -1.44 5.11 -3.97
N ILE A 437 -1.35 4.48 -2.79
CA ILE A 437 -1.24 3.01 -2.67
C ILE A 437 -2.55 2.37 -3.12
N ALA A 438 -3.70 2.94 -2.76
CA ALA A 438 -4.99 2.45 -3.23
C ALA A 438 -5.15 2.59 -4.76
N ASP A 439 -4.67 3.68 -5.34
CA ASP A 439 -4.67 3.89 -6.79
C ASP A 439 -3.79 2.86 -7.51
N LEU A 440 -2.59 2.62 -6.99
CA LEU A 440 -1.66 1.61 -7.49
C LEU A 440 -2.30 0.22 -7.46
N LEU A 441 -2.84 -0.19 -6.32
CA LEU A 441 -3.44 -1.52 -6.16
C LEU A 441 -4.65 -1.71 -7.06
N ARG A 442 -5.49 -0.69 -7.25
CA ARG A 442 -6.64 -0.78 -8.17
C ARG A 442 -6.26 -0.97 -9.63
N ALA A 443 -5.05 -0.59 -10.02
CA ALA A 443 -4.57 -0.77 -11.38
C ALA A 443 -4.00 -2.17 -11.65
N PHE A 444 -3.66 -2.94 -10.61
CA PHE A 444 -3.18 -4.32 -10.72
C PHE A 444 -4.30 -5.33 -10.43
N PRO A 445 -4.35 -6.47 -11.14
CA PRO A 445 -5.39 -7.49 -10.95
C PRO A 445 -5.41 -8.08 -9.53
N ASP A 446 -6.60 -8.45 -9.05
CA ASP A 446 -6.88 -8.88 -7.67
C ASP A 446 -6.33 -10.27 -7.28
N GLU A 447 -5.46 -10.86 -8.11
CA GLU A 447 -4.97 -12.23 -7.94
C GLU A 447 -3.89 -12.37 -6.85
N MET A 448 -3.32 -11.25 -6.39
CA MET A 448 -2.21 -11.22 -5.44
C MET A 448 -2.68 -10.83 -4.03
N VAL A 449 -2.06 -11.46 -3.03
CA VAL A 449 -2.31 -11.14 -1.62
C VAL A 449 -1.37 -10.03 -1.18
N LEU A 450 -1.92 -8.95 -0.64
CA LEU A 450 -1.15 -7.85 -0.10
C LEU A 450 -0.88 -8.06 1.38
N VAL A 451 0.40 -8.15 1.75
CA VAL A 451 0.86 -8.19 3.13
C VAL A 451 1.20 -6.76 3.58
N CYS A 452 0.69 -6.38 4.75
CA CYS A 452 0.95 -5.12 5.43
C CYS A 452 1.57 -5.45 6.79
N GLU A 453 2.83 -5.07 6.99
CA GLU A 453 3.57 -5.31 8.23
C GLU A 453 3.94 -3.99 8.89
N ALA A 454 3.62 -3.85 10.17
CA ALA A 454 3.98 -2.66 10.94
C ALA A 454 5.10 -2.94 11.94
N HIS A 455 5.92 -1.93 12.19
CA HIS A 455 7.04 -1.96 13.13
C HIS A 455 6.91 -0.87 14.19
N ALA A 456 7.63 -1.05 15.29
CA ALA A 456 7.70 -0.16 16.43
C ALA A 456 9.15 0.26 16.70
N ARG A 457 9.31 1.40 17.36
CA ARG A 457 10.61 1.87 17.84
C ARG A 457 11.17 0.92 18.91
N GLY A 458 12.46 0.61 18.81
CA GLY A 458 13.22 -0.17 19.79
C GLY A 458 14.27 -1.02 19.11
N LEU A 459 15.22 -1.53 19.89
CA LEU A 459 16.16 -2.56 19.44
C LEU A 459 15.46 -3.93 19.38
N PRO A 460 15.97 -4.88 18.58
CA PRO A 460 15.45 -6.26 18.54
C PRO A 460 15.31 -6.90 19.93
N GLU A 461 16.25 -6.61 20.82
CA GLU A 461 16.27 -7.11 22.22
C GLU A 461 15.13 -6.55 23.08
N GLU A 462 14.57 -5.40 22.72
CA GLU A 462 13.43 -4.78 23.40
C GLU A 462 12.08 -5.26 22.83
N HIS A 463 12.10 -6.29 21.98
CA HIS A 463 10.90 -6.89 21.42
C HIS A 463 10.05 -7.51 22.55
N SER A 464 8.75 -7.31 22.46
CA SER A 464 7.79 -7.84 23.43
C SER A 464 6.45 -8.06 22.75
N GLU A 465 5.66 -8.98 23.32
CA GLU A 465 4.30 -9.27 22.86
C GLU A 465 3.42 -8.00 22.84
N SER A 466 3.64 -7.06 23.76
CA SER A 466 2.96 -5.76 23.78
C SER A 466 3.29 -4.88 22.57
N LYS A 467 4.55 -4.88 22.11
CA LYS A 467 4.96 -4.17 20.88
C LYS A 467 4.43 -4.88 19.63
N GLU A 468 4.37 -6.22 19.63
CA GLU A 468 3.77 -7.01 18.56
C GLU A 468 2.26 -6.72 18.42
N LYS A 469 1.52 -6.70 19.54
CA LYS A 469 0.09 -6.34 19.55
C LYS A 469 -0.16 -4.91 19.06
N LEU A 470 0.66 -3.96 19.50
CA LEU A 470 0.57 -2.57 19.08
C LEU A 470 0.80 -2.40 17.58
N THR A 471 1.83 -3.06 17.05
CA THR A 471 2.14 -3.01 15.62
C THR A 471 1.10 -3.77 14.79
N ARG A 472 0.65 -4.94 15.21
CA ARG A 472 -0.45 -5.66 14.55
C ARG A 472 -1.70 -4.77 14.43
N ARG A 473 -2.04 -4.04 15.50
CA ARG A 473 -3.16 -3.09 15.47
C ARG A 473 -2.95 -1.91 14.51
N ARG A 474 -1.71 -1.45 14.30
CA ARG A 474 -1.39 -0.44 13.27
C ARG A 474 -1.60 -0.98 11.86
N ALA A 475 -1.09 -2.19 11.59
CA ALA A 475 -1.28 -2.84 10.31
C ALA A 475 -2.77 -3.07 10.00
N GLU A 476 -3.56 -3.51 10.98
CA GLU A 476 -5.02 -3.67 10.85
C GLU A 476 -5.73 -2.36 10.46
N LEU A 477 -5.40 -1.25 11.13
CA LEU A 477 -5.97 0.06 10.82
C LEU A 477 -5.57 0.52 9.42
N TRP A 478 -4.33 0.27 9.02
CA TRP A 478 -3.85 0.56 7.66
C TRP A 478 -4.61 -0.22 6.60
N CYS A 479 -4.75 -1.54 6.81
CA CYS A 479 -5.56 -2.42 5.98
C CYS A 479 -7.01 -1.92 5.88
N GLN A 480 -7.61 -1.50 7.00
CA GLN A 480 -8.99 -0.99 7.05
C GLN A 480 -9.16 0.30 6.23
N GLU A 481 -8.20 1.22 6.32
CA GLU A 481 -8.21 2.47 5.57
C GLU A 481 -8.06 2.23 4.06
N LEU A 482 -7.21 1.28 3.64
CA LEU A 482 -7.10 0.87 2.23
C LEU A 482 -8.39 0.23 1.71
N ARG A 483 -9.06 -0.63 2.49
CA ARG A 483 -10.38 -1.18 2.11
C ARG A 483 -11.42 -0.08 1.93
N SER A 484 -11.41 0.94 2.80
CA SER A 484 -12.34 2.08 2.68
C SER A 484 -12.17 2.88 1.39
N ARG A 485 -11.00 2.76 0.74
CA ARG A 485 -10.63 3.41 -0.53
C ARG A 485 -10.84 2.52 -1.75
N GLY A 486 -11.48 1.36 -1.59
CA GLY A 486 -11.86 0.47 -2.69
C GLY A 486 -10.78 -0.52 -3.14
N VAL A 487 -9.78 -0.81 -2.28
CA VAL A 487 -8.83 -1.91 -2.50
C VAL A 487 -9.54 -3.24 -2.27
N LEU A 488 -9.56 -4.11 -3.28
CA LEU A 488 -10.30 -5.38 -3.28
C LEU A 488 -9.42 -6.60 -3.04
N GLN A 489 -8.09 -6.46 -3.15
CA GLN A 489 -7.12 -7.51 -2.88
C GLN A 489 -7.27 -8.09 -1.47
N ASP A 490 -6.85 -9.35 -1.32
CA ASP A 490 -6.78 -10.00 -0.02
C ASP A 490 -5.67 -9.37 0.82
N LEU A 491 -6.03 -8.81 1.98
CA LEU A 491 -5.12 -8.07 2.87
C LEU A 491 -4.73 -8.91 4.08
N GLN A 492 -3.43 -9.09 4.29
CA GLN A 492 -2.85 -9.68 5.51
C GLN A 492 -2.18 -8.61 6.35
N CYS A 493 -2.47 -8.58 7.65
CA CYS A 493 -1.94 -7.56 8.55
C CYS A 493 -1.03 -8.21 9.61
N ARG A 494 0.24 -7.78 9.69
CA ARG A 494 1.28 -8.32 10.57
C ARG A 494 1.84 -7.26 11.50
N GLY A 495 2.20 -7.67 12.72
CA GLY A 495 2.91 -6.84 13.67
C GLY A 495 4.28 -7.43 13.94
N ALA A 496 5.35 -6.75 13.54
CA ALA A 496 6.72 -7.22 13.77
C ALA A 496 7.31 -6.72 15.11
N GLY A 497 6.56 -5.90 15.85
CA GLY A 497 7.07 -5.21 17.04
C GLY A 497 8.33 -4.41 16.69
N CYS A 498 9.41 -4.57 17.45
CA CYS A 498 10.71 -4.00 17.10
C CYS A 498 11.77 -5.06 16.76
N ALA A 499 11.35 -6.26 16.33
CA ALA A 499 12.24 -7.39 16.05
C ALA A 499 13.33 -7.05 15.01
N GLU A 500 12.99 -6.19 14.04
CA GLU A 500 13.92 -5.79 12.97
C GLU A 500 14.62 -4.44 13.20
N GLY A 501 14.35 -3.76 14.32
CA GLY A 501 14.98 -2.47 14.63
C GLY A 501 14.69 -1.31 13.66
N LEU A 502 13.70 -1.45 12.77
CA LEU A 502 13.40 -0.49 11.69
C LEU A 502 12.75 0.83 12.16
N GLY A 503 12.36 0.94 13.44
CA GLY A 503 11.60 2.09 13.92
C GLY A 503 10.10 1.98 13.63
N PRO A 504 9.31 3.03 13.92
CA PRO A 504 7.87 3.01 13.76
C PRO A 504 7.44 3.25 12.29
N CYS A 505 7.37 2.19 11.49
CA CYS A 505 7.01 2.25 10.07
C CYS A 505 6.00 1.16 9.67
N VAL A 506 5.53 1.21 8.41
CA VAL A 506 4.75 0.16 7.75
C VAL A 506 5.46 -0.24 6.47
N ARG A 507 5.59 -1.54 6.23
CA ARG A 507 6.03 -2.13 4.97
C ARG A 507 4.86 -2.87 4.33
N MET A 508 4.83 -2.87 3.01
CA MET A 508 3.82 -3.61 2.25
C MET A 508 4.47 -4.28 1.05
N TRP A 509 3.99 -5.48 0.75
CA TRP A 509 4.39 -6.23 -0.44
C TRP A 509 3.24 -7.15 -0.85
N VAL A 510 3.14 -7.42 -2.13
CA VAL A 510 2.26 -8.45 -2.68
C VAL A 510 2.99 -9.77 -2.82
N THR A 511 2.22 -10.84 -2.76
CA THR A 511 2.69 -12.19 -3.06
C THR A 511 1.60 -12.95 -3.81
N SER A 512 1.98 -13.68 -4.85
CA SER A 512 1.14 -14.67 -5.53
C SER A 512 0.76 -15.87 -4.65
N GLN A 513 1.38 -16.00 -3.47
CA GLN A 513 1.10 -17.03 -2.48
C GLN A 513 0.32 -16.47 -1.28
N ALA A 514 -0.94 -16.88 -1.12
CA ALA A 514 -1.62 -16.77 0.17
C ALA A 514 -0.98 -17.71 1.22
N PRO A 515 -1.15 -17.42 2.52
CA PRO A 515 -0.18 -16.84 3.48
C PRO A 515 1.06 -17.70 3.79
N VAL A 516 2.19 -17.04 4.05
CA VAL A 516 3.32 -17.60 4.82
C VAL A 516 3.58 -16.78 6.09
N GLU A 517 3.01 -17.17 7.23
CA GLU A 517 3.73 -17.07 8.52
C GLU A 517 4.25 -18.47 8.84
N SER A 518 5.49 -18.77 8.45
CA SER A 518 6.44 -19.76 9.02
C SER A 518 7.68 -19.89 8.12
N PRO A 519 8.85 -20.31 8.65
CA PRO A 519 10.17 -19.99 8.10
C PRO A 519 10.47 -20.70 6.77
N ALA A 520 11.37 -20.09 5.98
CA ALA A 520 11.76 -20.51 4.64
C ALA A 520 12.07 -22.01 4.52
N VAL A 521 11.25 -22.75 3.75
CA VAL A 521 11.60 -24.06 3.18
C VAL A 521 10.94 -24.20 1.80
N SER A 522 11.71 -24.70 0.82
CA SER A 522 11.45 -24.70 -0.63
C SER A 522 10.26 -25.55 -1.10
N ASP A 523 9.61 -25.11 -2.20
CA ASP A 523 8.40 -25.65 -2.87
C ASP A 523 8.49 -27.08 -3.49
N GLN A 524 9.26 -28.00 -2.91
CA GLN A 524 9.28 -29.41 -3.34
C GLN A 524 8.87 -30.42 -2.27
N GLU A 525 8.40 -29.99 -1.10
CA GLU A 525 8.10 -30.90 0.01
C GLU A 525 6.64 -31.35 0.10
N ASP A 526 6.48 -32.65 0.39
CA ASP A 526 5.21 -33.34 0.65
C ASP A 526 4.31 -32.54 1.62
N PRO A 527 3.00 -32.37 1.33
CA PRO A 527 2.03 -31.77 2.25
C PRO A 527 2.12 -32.26 3.70
N ARG A 528 2.53 -33.52 3.92
CA ARG A 528 2.77 -34.08 5.25
C ARG A 528 3.98 -33.45 5.96
N THR A 529 5.09 -33.26 5.26
CA THR A 529 6.28 -32.59 5.77
C THR A 529 5.95 -31.16 6.18
N ARG A 530 5.16 -30.45 5.36
CA ARG A 530 4.67 -29.10 5.67
C ARG A 530 3.84 -29.05 6.96
N VAL A 531 2.90 -29.98 7.13
CA VAL A 531 2.10 -30.07 8.37
C VAL A 531 2.99 -30.39 9.57
N ASN A 532 3.99 -31.27 9.41
CA ASN A 532 4.95 -31.60 10.46
C ASN A 532 5.75 -30.37 10.94
N VAL A 533 6.24 -29.55 10.00
CA VAL A 533 6.97 -28.32 10.31
C VAL A 533 6.08 -27.33 11.07
N LEU A 534 4.84 -27.16 10.64
CA LEU A 534 3.88 -26.27 11.31
C LEU A 534 3.48 -26.76 12.70
N LEU A 535 3.36 -28.07 12.90
CA LEU A 535 3.10 -28.67 14.21
C LEU A 535 4.27 -28.45 15.18
N ALA A 536 5.51 -28.61 14.71
CA ALA A 536 6.71 -28.31 15.50
C ALA A 536 6.77 -26.82 15.88
N ALA A 537 6.53 -25.92 14.93
CA ALA A 537 6.51 -24.47 15.18
C ALA A 537 5.42 -24.07 16.20
N ALA A 538 4.24 -24.68 16.13
CA ALA A 538 3.16 -24.46 17.09
C ALA A 538 3.53 -24.90 18.53
N LEU A 539 4.41 -25.89 18.67
CA LEU A 539 4.90 -26.38 19.97
C LEU A 539 6.06 -25.53 20.52
N GLU A 540 6.82 -24.84 19.66
CA GLU A 540 7.95 -24.00 20.07
C GLU A 540 7.52 -22.58 20.49
N LYS A 541 6.49 -22.00 19.84
CA LYS A 541 6.07 -20.60 20.01
C LYS A 541 5.72 -20.20 21.46
N ASP A 542 5.11 -21.11 22.23
CA ASP A 542 4.70 -20.86 23.63
C ASP A 542 5.59 -21.57 24.67
N GLY A 543 6.71 -22.19 24.23
CA GLY A 543 7.56 -23.04 25.04
C GLY A 543 6.96 -24.43 25.32
N ALA A 544 7.82 -25.43 25.53
CA ALA A 544 7.38 -26.81 25.72
C ALA A 544 6.37 -26.94 26.87
N VAL A 545 5.14 -27.39 26.56
CA VAL A 545 4.09 -27.62 27.56
C VAL A 545 4.54 -28.71 28.54
N LYS A 546 4.84 -28.30 29.78
CA LYS A 546 5.28 -29.23 30.83
C LYS A 546 4.12 -29.64 31.73
N PHE A 547 3.85 -30.94 31.78
CA PHE A 547 2.99 -31.53 32.80
C PHE A 547 3.67 -31.49 34.17
N ALA A 548 2.86 -31.32 35.21
CA ALA A 548 3.32 -31.52 36.58
C ALA A 548 3.84 -32.96 36.81
N THR A 549 4.73 -33.12 37.78
CA THR A 549 5.31 -34.42 38.15
C THR A 549 4.20 -35.43 38.44
N ASN A 550 4.27 -36.62 37.83
CA ASN A 550 3.26 -37.69 37.96
C ASN A 550 1.83 -37.31 37.56
N SER A 551 1.64 -36.17 36.89
CA SER A 551 0.34 -35.74 36.38
C SER A 551 0.26 -35.91 34.87
N TYR A 552 -0.96 -36.15 34.41
CA TYR A 552 -1.35 -36.20 33.01
C TYR A 552 -2.43 -35.15 32.67
N GLN A 553 -2.82 -34.32 33.64
CA GLN A 553 -3.74 -33.22 33.40
C GLN A 553 -3.07 -32.16 32.53
N VAL A 554 -3.71 -31.82 31.41
CA VAL A 554 -3.25 -30.76 30.52
C VAL A 554 -3.27 -29.44 31.31
N PRO A 555 -2.14 -28.74 31.44
CA PRO A 555 -2.07 -27.50 32.19
C PRO A 555 -2.83 -26.39 31.46
N ALA A 556 -3.44 -25.44 32.19
CA ALA A 556 -4.21 -24.34 31.60
C ALA A 556 -3.38 -23.45 30.64
N ALA A 557 -2.07 -23.34 30.88
CA ALA A 557 -1.12 -22.65 30.00
C ALA A 557 -1.05 -23.28 28.58
N ALA A 558 -1.45 -24.54 28.42
CA ALA A 558 -1.47 -25.22 27.13
C ALA A 558 -2.63 -24.80 26.22
N ALA A 559 -3.55 -23.95 26.68
CA ALA A 559 -4.72 -23.55 25.89
C ALA A 559 -4.35 -22.83 24.58
N GLY A 560 -3.30 -21.98 24.61
CA GLY A 560 -2.77 -21.32 23.42
C GLY A 560 -2.22 -22.33 22.40
N VAL A 561 -1.36 -23.24 22.87
CA VAL A 561 -0.78 -24.33 22.09
C VAL A 561 -1.85 -25.24 21.49
N ILE A 562 -2.85 -25.66 22.27
CA ILE A 562 -3.95 -26.51 21.77
C ILE A 562 -4.73 -25.82 20.65
N LYS A 563 -4.99 -24.52 20.79
CA LYS A 563 -5.67 -23.74 19.75
C LYS A 563 -4.80 -23.59 18.49
N ALA A 564 -3.50 -23.39 18.64
CA ALA A 564 -2.55 -23.34 17.53
C ALA A 564 -2.48 -24.68 16.79
N LEU A 565 -2.34 -25.79 17.52
CA LEU A 565 -2.37 -27.15 16.97
C LEU A 565 -3.68 -27.43 16.23
N ALA A 566 -4.83 -27.09 16.82
CA ALA A 566 -6.12 -27.27 16.16
C ALA A 566 -6.24 -26.48 14.85
N THR A 567 -5.67 -25.26 14.81
CA THR A 567 -5.64 -24.42 13.60
C THR A 567 -4.79 -25.06 12.51
N VAL A 568 -3.60 -25.57 12.84
CA VAL A 568 -2.72 -26.27 11.90
C VAL A 568 -3.40 -27.54 11.37
N LEU A 569 -3.99 -28.35 12.25
CA LEU A 569 -4.60 -29.62 11.88
C LEU A 569 -5.87 -29.45 11.02
N ALA A 570 -6.62 -28.37 11.22
CA ALA A 570 -7.78 -28.03 10.40
C ALA A 570 -7.42 -27.79 8.92
N THR A 571 -6.17 -27.41 8.59
CA THR A 571 -5.73 -27.23 7.20
C THR A 571 -5.64 -28.56 6.43
N CYS A 572 -5.51 -29.69 7.13
CA CYS A 572 -5.39 -31.02 6.54
C CYS A 572 -6.19 -32.07 7.34
N PRO A 573 -7.54 -32.05 7.30
CA PRO A 573 -8.39 -32.88 8.16
C PRO A 573 -8.25 -34.39 7.96
N GLN A 574 -7.77 -34.81 6.79
CA GLN A 574 -7.58 -36.22 6.43
C GLN A 574 -6.18 -36.75 6.80
N CYS A 575 -5.27 -35.87 7.24
CA CYS A 575 -3.91 -36.26 7.57
C CYS A 575 -3.89 -36.98 8.93
N PRO A 576 -3.45 -38.25 9.01
CA PRO A 576 -3.34 -38.95 10.28
C PRO A 576 -2.19 -38.35 11.10
N ILE A 577 -2.39 -38.21 12.40
CA ILE A 577 -1.39 -37.64 13.31
C ILE A 577 -1.13 -38.58 14.49
N CYS A 578 0.11 -38.55 14.95
CA CYS A 578 0.57 -39.21 16.15
C CYS A 578 0.81 -38.17 17.25
N VAL A 579 0.15 -38.35 18.39
CA VAL A 579 0.43 -37.63 19.62
C VAL A 579 1.31 -38.50 20.50
N GLU A 580 2.54 -38.06 20.73
CA GLU A 580 3.51 -38.75 21.56
C GLU A 580 3.58 -38.08 22.92
N GLY A 581 3.37 -38.83 23.99
CA GLY A 581 3.61 -38.36 25.34
C GLY A 581 5.00 -38.75 25.81
N HIS A 582 5.62 -37.89 26.61
CA HIS A 582 6.93 -38.11 27.22
C HIS A 582 6.89 -37.97 28.75
N ALA A 583 7.84 -38.61 29.41
CA ALA A 583 8.04 -38.60 30.86
C ALA A 583 9.48 -38.18 31.21
N LYS A 584 9.64 -37.69 32.45
CA LYS A 584 10.96 -37.28 32.97
C LYS A 584 11.87 -38.50 33.13
N GLY A 585 13.11 -38.37 32.67
CA GLY A 585 14.16 -39.36 32.83
C GLY A 585 15.07 -39.42 31.60
N GLN A 586 16.17 -40.14 31.72
CA GLN A 586 17.01 -40.47 30.56
C GLN A 586 16.44 -41.69 29.80
N PRO A 587 16.84 -41.92 28.54
CA PRO A 587 16.36 -43.05 27.75
C PRO A 587 16.51 -44.42 28.44
N GLY A 588 17.58 -44.62 29.21
CA GLY A 588 17.80 -45.87 29.98
C GLY A 588 16.93 -46.05 31.23
N GLU A 589 16.14 -45.05 31.62
CA GLU A 589 15.26 -45.11 32.80
C GLU A 589 13.79 -45.38 32.43
N ASN A 590 13.53 -45.87 31.21
CA ASN A 590 12.18 -46.11 30.75
C ASN A 590 11.56 -47.31 31.49
N SER A 591 10.35 -47.14 32.00
CA SER A 591 9.62 -48.20 32.72
C SER A 591 8.18 -48.27 32.21
N GLU A 592 7.53 -49.41 32.39
CA GLU A 592 6.13 -49.61 31.99
C GLU A 592 5.20 -48.54 32.61
N ALA A 593 5.47 -48.13 33.86
CA ALA A 593 4.75 -47.05 34.51
C ALA A 593 4.96 -45.67 33.82
N LYS A 594 6.17 -45.38 33.33
CA LYS A 594 6.47 -44.16 32.57
C LYS A 594 5.85 -44.20 31.17
N GLN A 595 5.90 -45.33 30.49
CA GLN A 595 5.19 -45.53 29.22
C GLN A 595 3.67 -45.35 29.38
N ARG A 596 3.08 -45.91 30.43
CA ARG A 596 1.66 -45.74 30.74
C ARG A 596 1.30 -44.28 31.05
N LEU A 597 2.06 -43.60 31.93
CA LEU A 597 1.79 -42.20 32.28
C LEU A 597 1.95 -41.27 31.08
N SER A 598 2.97 -41.49 30.26
CA SER A 598 3.19 -40.72 29.05
C SER A 598 2.12 -40.97 27.98
N ARG A 599 1.65 -42.21 27.79
CA ARG A 599 0.48 -42.49 26.96
C ARG A 599 -0.77 -41.77 27.46
N MET A 600 -1.00 -41.74 28.76
CA MET A 600 -2.11 -40.99 29.34
C MET A 600 -2.02 -39.50 29.04
N ARG A 601 -0.82 -38.90 28.98
CA ARG A 601 -0.66 -37.50 28.56
C ARG A 601 -1.05 -37.27 27.10
N ALA A 602 -0.68 -38.20 26.22
CA ALA A 602 -1.08 -38.15 24.82
C ALA A 602 -2.61 -38.25 24.67
N GLU A 603 -3.26 -39.16 25.39
CA GLU A 603 -4.72 -39.29 25.40
C GLU A 603 -5.42 -38.05 25.98
N ALA A 604 -4.85 -37.43 27.03
CA ALA A 604 -5.39 -36.20 27.59
C ALA A 604 -5.35 -35.06 26.58
N LEU A 605 -4.25 -34.93 25.81
CA LEU A 605 -4.17 -33.94 24.73
C LEU A 605 -5.15 -34.25 23.61
N LYS A 606 -5.29 -35.53 23.21
CA LYS A 606 -6.27 -35.96 22.20
C LYS A 606 -7.68 -35.52 22.57
N VAL A 607 -8.09 -35.69 23.84
CA VAL A 607 -9.40 -35.22 24.33
C VAL A 607 -9.55 -33.71 24.14
N GLU A 608 -8.54 -32.92 24.50
CA GLU A 608 -8.59 -31.46 24.34
C GLU A 608 -8.58 -31.02 22.86
N LEU A 609 -7.84 -31.70 21.98
CA LEU A 609 -7.87 -31.45 20.54
C LEU A 609 -9.24 -31.78 19.94
N ARG A 610 -9.89 -32.87 20.37
CA ARG A 610 -11.27 -33.19 19.97
C ARG A 610 -12.26 -32.11 20.42
N LYS A 611 -12.14 -31.61 21.65
CA LYS A 611 -12.96 -30.48 22.14
C LYS A 611 -12.72 -29.21 21.33
N ALA A 612 -11.49 -29.00 20.84
CA ALA A 612 -11.12 -27.89 19.98
C ALA A 612 -11.57 -28.06 18.51
N GLY A 613 -12.25 -29.16 18.16
CA GLY A 613 -12.82 -29.38 16.83
C GLY A 613 -11.91 -30.13 15.85
N VAL A 614 -10.80 -30.72 16.30
CA VAL A 614 -9.91 -31.48 15.42
C VAL A 614 -10.57 -32.80 14.98
N SER A 615 -10.75 -32.97 13.67
CA SER A 615 -11.36 -34.16 13.08
C SER A 615 -10.35 -35.21 12.59
N ASN A 616 -9.06 -34.89 12.55
CA ASN A 616 -7.98 -35.79 12.09
C ASN A 616 -8.03 -37.17 12.77
N PRO A 617 -7.59 -38.25 12.09
CA PRO A 617 -7.27 -39.51 12.75
C PRO A 617 -6.10 -39.29 13.74
N ILE A 618 -6.29 -39.59 15.03
CA ILE A 618 -5.28 -39.36 16.08
C ILE A 618 -4.88 -40.68 16.72
N ARG A 619 -3.60 -41.06 16.56
CA ARG A 619 -2.94 -42.16 17.29
C ARG A 619 -2.21 -41.58 18.50
N CYS A 620 -2.27 -42.26 19.65
CA CYS A 620 -1.60 -41.82 20.89
C CYS A 620 -0.56 -42.85 21.32
N ILE A 621 0.69 -42.41 21.50
CA ILE A 621 1.83 -43.24 21.91
C ILE A 621 2.43 -42.71 23.21
N GLY A 622 2.81 -43.61 24.12
CA GLY A 622 3.59 -43.27 25.31
C GLY A 622 5.05 -43.65 25.13
N ARG A 623 5.93 -42.67 24.85
CA ARG A 623 7.38 -42.90 24.68
C ARG A 623 8.14 -43.05 25.99
N GLY A 624 7.46 -42.87 27.13
CA GLY A 624 8.09 -42.87 28.44
C GLY A 624 9.26 -41.88 28.49
N SER A 625 10.46 -42.31 28.88
CA SER A 625 11.65 -41.45 28.89
C SER A 625 12.60 -41.64 27.69
N ASP A 626 12.21 -42.39 26.66
CA ASP A 626 13.09 -42.74 25.52
C ASP A 626 13.59 -41.52 24.73
N GLY A 627 12.82 -40.44 24.70
CA GLY A 627 13.20 -39.20 23.99
C GLY A 627 13.97 -38.18 24.83
N GLY A 628 14.10 -38.36 26.14
CA GLY A 628 14.74 -37.36 27.02
C GLY A 628 14.07 -35.97 27.07
N LEU A 629 12.89 -35.81 26.46
CA LEU A 629 12.19 -34.52 26.30
C LEU A 629 11.52 -33.99 27.58
N GLY A 630 11.55 -34.78 28.67
CA GLY A 630 10.94 -34.41 29.94
C GLY A 630 9.43 -34.66 29.97
N THR A 631 8.69 -33.90 30.78
CA THR A 631 7.25 -34.10 30.97
C THR A 631 6.43 -33.34 29.94
N CYS A 632 6.51 -33.68 28.66
CA CYS A 632 5.81 -32.97 27.58
C CYS A 632 5.02 -33.92 26.65
N PHE A 633 4.46 -33.34 25.60
CA PHE A 633 3.92 -34.06 24.44
C PHE A 633 4.52 -33.51 23.15
N GLN A 634 4.51 -34.34 22.11
CA GLN A 634 4.83 -33.97 20.74
C GLN A 634 3.67 -34.38 19.82
N VAL A 635 3.42 -33.62 18.76
CA VAL A 635 2.43 -33.95 17.74
C VAL A 635 3.13 -33.98 16.40
N VAL A 636 3.05 -35.11 15.71
CA VAL A 636 3.67 -35.32 14.40
C VAL A 636 2.66 -35.96 13.46
N VAL A 637 2.88 -35.86 12.17
CA VAL A 637 2.17 -36.60 11.13
C VAL A 637 2.53 -38.08 11.27
N ASP A 638 1.51 -38.92 11.23
CA ASP A 638 1.68 -40.36 11.33
C ASP A 638 2.09 -40.92 9.96
N GLU A 639 3.39 -41.18 9.79
CA GLU A 639 3.96 -41.74 8.55
C GLU A 639 3.68 -43.25 8.39
N GLY A 640 2.93 -43.87 9.30
CA GLY A 640 2.64 -45.31 9.29
C GLY A 640 3.85 -46.20 9.62
N GLN A 641 5.03 -45.62 9.83
CA GLN A 641 6.26 -46.33 10.15
C GLN A 641 6.49 -46.41 11.66
N THR A 642 5.69 -47.20 12.37
CA THR A 642 6.20 -47.93 13.55
C THR A 642 5.28 -49.06 13.93
N SER A 643 5.66 -50.25 13.48
CA SER A 643 5.34 -51.52 14.11
C SER A 643 6.08 -51.60 15.46
N LEU A 644 5.38 -51.44 16.56
CA LEU A 644 5.77 -52.04 17.84
C LEU A 644 4.47 -52.40 18.60
N GLU A 645 4.06 -53.66 18.39
CA GLU A 645 3.35 -54.51 19.36
C GLU A 645 2.07 -53.99 20.06
N GLU A 646 1.23 -53.19 19.41
CA GLU A 646 -0.15 -53.01 19.88
C GLU A 646 -1.09 -53.95 19.13
N THR A 647 -1.08 -55.20 19.59
CA THR A 647 -2.10 -56.23 19.35
C THR A 647 -2.76 -56.11 17.98
N GLU A 648 -2.04 -56.54 16.93
CA GLU A 648 -2.69 -56.96 15.70
C GLU A 648 -3.83 -57.91 16.10
N VAL A 649 -5.06 -57.42 16.10
CA VAL A 649 -6.21 -58.28 15.85
C VAL A 649 -6.10 -58.61 14.37
N ALA A 650 -5.12 -59.46 14.03
CA ALA A 650 -5.01 -60.07 12.73
C ALA A 650 -6.25 -60.95 12.58
N LEU A 651 -7.32 -60.38 12.06
CA LEU A 651 -8.42 -61.16 11.51
C LEU A 651 -7.92 -61.71 10.17
N GLN A 652 -7.09 -62.76 10.24
CA GLN A 652 -7.02 -63.73 9.16
C GLN A 652 -8.33 -64.51 9.18
N ASP A 653 -9.47 -63.92 8.79
CA ASP A 653 -10.70 -64.70 8.68
C ASP A 653 -11.80 -63.99 7.90
N THR A 654 -11.63 -63.96 6.58
CA THR A 654 -12.70 -63.68 5.63
C THR A 654 -13.72 -64.84 5.50
N GLN A 655 -13.65 -65.87 6.36
CA GLN A 655 -14.53 -67.06 6.30
C GLN A 655 -15.43 -67.29 7.53
N LEU A 656 -15.32 -66.50 8.61
CA LEU A 656 -16.15 -66.67 9.81
C LEU A 656 -17.61 -66.23 9.56
N SER A 657 -18.56 -67.00 10.11
CA SER A 657 -19.97 -66.65 10.11
C SER A 657 -20.24 -65.41 10.98
N VAL A 658 -21.37 -64.72 10.74
CA VAL A 658 -21.79 -63.53 11.51
C VAL A 658 -21.85 -63.83 13.00
N GLU A 659 -22.27 -65.04 13.39
CA GLU A 659 -22.41 -65.45 14.79
C GLU A 659 -21.06 -65.71 15.47
N GLU A 660 -20.09 -66.28 14.75
CA GLU A 660 -18.73 -66.47 15.25
C GLU A 660 -17.99 -65.14 15.39
N ARG A 661 -18.16 -64.23 14.41
CA ARG A 661 -17.65 -62.85 14.50
C ARG A 661 -18.24 -62.12 15.71
N ARG A 662 -19.54 -62.28 15.95
CA ARG A 662 -20.23 -61.72 17.12
C ARG A 662 -19.64 -62.26 18.43
N ARG A 663 -19.49 -63.58 18.55
CA ARG A 663 -18.94 -64.22 19.76
C ARG A 663 -17.50 -63.81 20.03
N LEU A 664 -16.67 -63.74 18.99
CA LEU A 664 -15.28 -63.29 19.10
C LEU A 664 -15.20 -61.82 19.51
N LEU A 665 -16.07 -60.96 18.97
CA LEU A 665 -16.17 -59.56 19.38
C LEU A 665 -16.55 -59.44 20.86
N GLU A 666 -17.56 -60.19 21.33
CA GLU A 666 -17.99 -60.19 22.73
C GLU A 666 -16.85 -60.57 23.68
N GLU A 667 -16.14 -61.67 23.40
CA GLU A 667 -15.01 -62.13 24.22
C GLU A 667 -13.88 -61.09 24.31
N ARG A 668 -13.58 -60.43 23.19
CA ARG A 668 -12.55 -59.39 23.12
C ARG A 668 -13.00 -58.09 23.79
N LEU A 669 -14.28 -57.73 23.70
CA LEU A 669 -14.84 -56.59 24.43
C LEU A 669 -14.75 -56.82 25.94
N ASP A 670 -15.10 -58.00 26.42
CA ASP A 670 -14.99 -58.37 27.84
C ASP A 670 -13.55 -58.29 28.34
N ALA A 671 -12.59 -58.78 27.54
CA ALA A 671 -11.16 -58.72 27.89
C ALA A 671 -10.63 -57.28 27.98
N ILE A 672 -11.07 -56.37 27.09
CA ILE A 672 -10.64 -54.96 27.12
C ILE A 672 -11.36 -54.17 28.23
N LEU A 673 -12.63 -54.50 28.47
CA LEU A 673 -13.52 -53.79 29.39
C LEU A 673 -13.59 -54.45 30.77
N ASP A 674 -12.56 -55.17 31.24
CA ASP A 674 -12.55 -55.74 32.59
C ASP A 674 -12.82 -54.65 33.66
N GLY A 675 -14.08 -54.55 34.10
CA GLY A 675 -14.59 -53.50 35.00
C GLY A 675 -15.33 -52.30 34.34
N GLY A 676 -15.45 -52.25 33.02
CA GLY A 676 -16.20 -51.26 32.22
C GLY A 676 -15.59 -49.86 32.15
N PHE A 677 -16.20 -48.98 31.36
CA PHE A 677 -15.81 -47.56 31.32
C PHE A 677 -16.19 -46.87 32.63
N LYS A 678 -15.23 -46.17 33.24
CA LYS A 678 -15.38 -45.47 34.52
C LYS A 678 -15.62 -43.98 34.31
N PHE A 679 -16.40 -43.40 35.20
CA PHE A 679 -16.82 -42.00 35.16
C PHE A 679 -16.43 -41.27 36.43
N GLN A 680 -16.27 -39.96 36.35
CA GLN A 680 -16.13 -39.14 37.54
C GLN A 680 -17.40 -39.27 38.42
N PRO A 681 -17.26 -39.21 39.76
CA PRO A 681 -18.39 -39.36 40.67
C PRO A 681 -19.52 -38.38 40.33
N ASN A 682 -20.74 -38.88 40.15
CA ASN A 682 -21.94 -38.10 39.86
C ASN A 682 -21.90 -37.22 38.60
N THR A 683 -20.95 -37.43 37.68
CA THR A 683 -20.94 -36.72 36.39
C THR A 683 -21.06 -37.70 35.22
N MET A 684 -21.26 -37.14 34.02
CA MET A 684 -21.23 -37.88 32.76
C MET A 684 -19.81 -37.94 32.15
N GLU A 685 -18.81 -37.41 32.85
CA GLU A 685 -17.44 -37.30 32.33
C GLU A 685 -16.68 -38.62 32.50
N LEU A 686 -16.17 -39.14 31.39
CA LEU A 686 -15.30 -40.31 31.38
C LEU A 686 -14.00 -40.01 32.12
N GLN A 687 -13.55 -40.95 32.94
CA GLN A 687 -12.21 -40.87 33.52
C GLN A 687 -11.17 -41.14 32.42
N LEU A 688 -10.00 -40.51 32.52
CA LEU A 688 -8.99 -40.65 31.47
C LEU A 688 -8.48 -42.09 31.28
N GLY A 689 -8.45 -42.91 32.34
CA GLY A 689 -8.15 -44.35 32.21
C GLY A 689 -9.14 -45.10 31.29
N SER A 690 -10.35 -44.56 31.13
CA SER A 690 -11.38 -45.08 30.22
C SER A 690 -11.16 -44.65 28.76
N ALA A 691 -10.33 -43.62 28.50
CA ALA A 691 -9.97 -43.20 27.14
C ALA A 691 -9.06 -44.24 26.44
N ILE A 692 -8.13 -44.87 27.17
CA ILE A 692 -7.30 -45.96 26.63
C ILE A 692 -8.16 -47.17 26.25
N ALA A 693 -9.08 -47.56 27.14
CA ALA A 693 -10.04 -48.62 26.85
C ALA A 693 -10.92 -48.26 25.65
N LEU A 694 -11.35 -46.99 25.54
CA LEU A 694 -12.20 -46.50 24.46
C LEU A 694 -11.49 -46.61 23.11
N SER A 695 -10.21 -46.23 23.05
CA SER A 695 -9.38 -46.32 21.85
C SER A 695 -9.23 -47.78 21.39
N LYS A 696 -8.94 -48.71 22.32
CA LYS A 696 -8.84 -50.15 22.02
C LYS A 696 -10.17 -50.75 21.56
N VAL A 697 -11.26 -50.40 22.22
CA VAL A 697 -12.62 -50.81 21.82
C VAL A 697 -12.96 -50.25 20.43
N ALA A 698 -12.64 -48.99 20.14
CA ALA A 698 -12.93 -48.39 18.83
C ALA A 698 -12.18 -49.10 17.70
N GLN A 699 -10.91 -49.47 17.92
CA GLN A 699 -10.15 -50.28 16.97
C GLN A 699 -10.78 -51.66 16.75
N LEU A 700 -11.18 -52.32 17.84
CA LEU A 700 -11.84 -53.62 17.77
C LEU A 700 -13.17 -53.52 16.99
N LEU A 701 -14.02 -52.53 17.29
CA LEU A 701 -15.31 -52.35 16.61
C LEU A 701 -15.16 -52.07 15.11
N LYS A 702 -14.14 -51.29 14.72
CA LYS A 702 -13.82 -51.05 13.30
C LYS A 702 -13.45 -52.33 12.54
N ALA A 703 -12.91 -53.33 13.24
CA ALA A 703 -12.61 -54.64 12.65
C ALA A 703 -13.87 -55.51 12.45
N PHE A 704 -14.98 -55.17 13.11
CA PHE A 704 -16.26 -55.88 13.04
C PHE A 704 -17.43 -54.92 12.73
N PRO A 705 -17.42 -54.19 11.59
CA PRO A 705 -18.35 -53.09 11.34
C PRO A 705 -19.82 -53.51 11.18
N ASP A 706 -20.07 -54.79 10.89
CA ASP A 706 -21.39 -55.39 10.65
C ASP A 706 -22.12 -55.84 11.93
N VAL A 707 -21.43 -55.90 13.06
CA VAL A 707 -22.03 -56.35 14.33
C VAL A 707 -22.70 -55.17 15.06
N THR A 708 -23.95 -55.36 15.47
CA THR A 708 -24.68 -54.39 16.30
C THR A 708 -24.25 -54.53 17.76
N VAL A 709 -24.02 -53.40 18.42
CA VAL A 709 -23.53 -53.34 19.80
C VAL A 709 -24.50 -52.54 20.66
N GLU A 710 -24.63 -52.92 21.92
CA GLU A 710 -25.40 -52.19 22.91
C GLU A 710 -24.47 -51.66 24.00
N SER A 711 -24.57 -50.37 24.27
CA SER A 711 -23.92 -49.68 25.37
C SER A 711 -24.85 -49.65 26.58
N VAL A 712 -24.49 -50.36 27.64
CA VAL A 712 -25.30 -50.53 28.85
C VAL A 712 -24.67 -49.76 30.00
N GLY A 713 -25.38 -48.77 30.53
CA GLY A 713 -24.93 -47.96 31.65
C GLY A 713 -25.46 -48.45 33.00
N HIS A 714 -24.57 -48.48 34.00
CA HIS A 714 -24.86 -48.80 35.39
C HIS A 714 -24.52 -47.63 36.32
N ALA A 715 -25.34 -47.45 37.36
CA ALA A 715 -25.15 -46.46 38.41
C ALA A 715 -24.87 -47.11 39.76
N LYS A 716 -23.95 -46.54 40.54
CA LYS A 716 -23.64 -46.99 41.90
C LYS A 716 -24.88 -47.00 42.81
N GLY A 717 -25.05 -48.10 43.54
CA GLY A 717 -26.09 -48.27 44.57
C GLY A 717 -26.59 -49.71 44.62
N ARG A 718 -27.46 -50.00 45.57
CA ARG A 718 -28.12 -51.31 45.66
C ARG A 718 -29.30 -51.38 44.69
N PRO A 719 -29.75 -52.58 44.28
CA PRO A 719 -30.94 -52.73 43.46
C PRO A 719 -32.18 -52.04 44.04
N GLU A 720 -32.35 -52.09 45.38
CA GLU A 720 -33.46 -51.41 46.07
C GLU A 720 -33.42 -49.87 45.98
N ASP A 721 -32.25 -49.27 45.71
CA ASP A 721 -32.08 -47.82 45.60
C ASP A 721 -32.26 -47.30 44.17
N ASN A 722 -32.66 -48.16 43.23
CA ASN A 722 -32.80 -47.80 41.83
C ASN A 722 -34.01 -46.87 41.63
N ASN A 723 -33.81 -45.78 40.89
CA ASN A 723 -34.86 -44.80 40.60
C ASN A 723 -34.66 -44.18 39.20
N ASP A 724 -35.66 -43.45 38.72
CA ASP A 724 -35.65 -42.85 37.38
C ASP A 724 -34.44 -41.94 37.14
N ALA A 725 -33.99 -41.21 38.16
CA ALA A 725 -32.82 -40.34 38.05
C ALA A 725 -31.53 -41.15 37.80
N ARG A 726 -31.40 -42.32 38.43
CA ARG A 726 -30.24 -43.22 38.22
C ARG A 726 -30.31 -43.94 36.88
N VAL A 727 -31.51 -44.33 36.45
CA VAL A 727 -31.74 -44.89 35.11
C VAL A 727 -31.31 -43.88 34.05
N ARG A 728 -31.82 -42.64 34.10
CA ARG A 728 -31.45 -41.56 33.18
C ARG A 728 -29.96 -41.25 33.19
N LEU A 729 -29.36 -41.07 34.36
CA LEU A 729 -27.91 -40.80 34.46
C LEU A 729 -27.06 -41.93 33.85
N SER A 730 -27.48 -43.18 34.04
CA SER A 730 -26.79 -44.33 33.47
C SER A 730 -26.97 -44.43 31.95
N GLU A 731 -28.14 -44.07 31.42
CA GLU A 731 -28.42 -43.97 29.99
C GLU A 731 -27.61 -42.86 29.33
N ASP A 732 -27.55 -41.68 29.95
CA ASP A 732 -26.76 -40.55 29.48
C ASP A 732 -25.26 -40.90 29.39
N ARG A 733 -24.74 -41.67 30.36
CA ARG A 733 -23.36 -42.18 30.33
C ARG A 733 -23.14 -43.17 29.19
N ALA A 734 -24.09 -44.06 28.92
CA ALA A 734 -24.04 -44.94 27.76
C ALA A 734 -24.05 -44.14 26.44
N ALA A 735 -24.87 -43.09 26.37
CA ALA A 735 -24.89 -42.18 25.22
C ALA A 735 -23.57 -41.39 25.05
N VAL A 736 -22.89 -41.03 26.15
CA VAL A 736 -21.53 -40.45 26.10
C VAL A 736 -20.53 -41.43 25.50
N VAL A 737 -20.54 -42.70 25.92
CA VAL A 737 -19.65 -43.73 25.35
C VAL A 737 -19.93 -43.92 23.86
N ARG A 738 -21.21 -44.02 23.46
CA ARG A 738 -21.59 -44.08 22.04
C ARG A 738 -21.03 -42.89 21.26
N ARG A 739 -21.28 -41.66 21.72
CA ARG A 739 -20.79 -40.45 21.04
C ARG A 739 -19.26 -40.46 20.92
N ALA A 740 -18.56 -40.92 21.95
CA ALA A 740 -17.11 -40.99 21.95
C ALA A 740 -16.59 -42.04 20.95
N LEU A 741 -17.23 -43.21 20.83
CA LEU A 741 -16.91 -44.23 19.83
C LEU A 741 -17.20 -43.74 18.40
N VAL A 742 -18.32 -43.07 18.19
CA VAL A 742 -18.67 -42.46 16.89
C VAL A 742 -17.65 -41.38 16.51
N ALA A 743 -17.21 -40.56 17.46
CA ALA A 743 -16.15 -39.56 17.23
C ALA A 743 -14.79 -40.19 16.91
N GLU A 744 -14.55 -41.44 17.33
CA GLU A 744 -13.39 -42.24 16.91
C GLU A 744 -13.58 -42.86 15.52
N GLY A 745 -14.73 -42.70 14.87
CA GLY A 745 -15.02 -43.23 13.53
C GLY A 745 -15.53 -44.66 13.52
N VAL A 746 -16.13 -45.14 14.61
CA VAL A 746 -16.81 -46.44 14.67
C VAL A 746 -18.12 -46.36 13.90
N ALA A 747 -18.31 -47.26 12.92
CA ALA A 747 -19.50 -47.29 12.05
C ALA A 747 -20.61 -48.25 12.53
N ASN A 748 -20.33 -49.07 13.56
CA ASN A 748 -21.30 -50.01 14.13
C ASN A 748 -22.59 -49.31 14.57
N ALA A 749 -23.72 -50.00 14.41
CA ALA A 749 -24.96 -49.60 15.06
C ALA A 749 -24.83 -49.79 16.57
N ILE A 750 -24.87 -48.69 17.33
CA ILE A 750 -24.73 -48.68 18.80
C ILE A 750 -26.01 -48.18 19.45
N THR A 751 -26.71 -49.06 20.17
CA THR A 751 -27.87 -48.70 21.01
C THR A 751 -27.41 -48.34 22.42
N CYS A 752 -28.19 -47.56 23.17
CA CYS A 752 -27.85 -47.13 24.52
C CYS A 752 -28.99 -47.47 25.48
N THR A 753 -28.64 -48.11 26.60
CA THR A 753 -29.61 -48.53 27.63
C THR A 753 -29.09 -48.15 29.00
N GLY A 754 -29.89 -47.43 29.78
CA GLY A 754 -29.62 -47.20 31.20
C GLY A 754 -30.36 -48.20 32.08
N VAL A 755 -29.65 -48.92 32.96
CA VAL A 755 -30.30 -49.84 33.91
C VAL A 755 -30.26 -49.33 35.36
N GLY A 756 -29.66 -48.16 35.59
CA GLY A 756 -29.48 -47.57 36.91
C GLY A 756 -28.70 -48.50 37.85
N SER A 757 -29.18 -48.66 39.09
CA SER A 757 -28.56 -49.51 40.12
C SER A 757 -29.11 -50.93 40.20
N SER A 758 -30.02 -51.31 39.30
CA SER A 758 -30.76 -52.58 39.32
C SER A 758 -29.88 -53.84 39.46
N LEU A 759 -28.63 -53.79 38.98
CA LEU A 759 -27.71 -54.93 39.00
C LEU A 759 -26.59 -54.82 40.04
N GLY A 760 -26.51 -53.72 40.81
CA GLY A 760 -25.50 -53.55 41.86
C GLY A 760 -24.04 -53.49 41.39
N LEU A 761 -23.78 -53.34 40.09
CA LEU A 761 -22.43 -53.48 39.50
C LEU A 761 -21.54 -52.23 39.64
N GLY A 762 -21.97 -51.22 40.41
CA GLY A 762 -21.26 -49.95 40.55
C GLY A 762 -21.44 -49.00 39.36
N THR A 763 -20.67 -47.91 39.32
CA THR A 763 -20.71 -46.94 38.21
C THR A 763 -19.80 -47.40 37.09
N LYS A 764 -20.38 -47.98 36.04
CA LYS A 764 -19.66 -48.38 34.82
C LYS A 764 -20.56 -48.39 33.60
N VAL A 765 -19.98 -48.30 32.42
CA VAL A 765 -20.65 -48.62 31.15
C VAL A 765 -19.97 -49.83 30.51
N CYS A 766 -20.76 -50.81 30.07
CA CYS A 766 -20.31 -52.00 29.37
C CYS A 766 -20.79 -51.97 27.92
N LEU A 767 -20.14 -52.75 27.04
CA LEU A 767 -20.58 -52.99 25.67
C LEU A 767 -20.83 -54.48 25.51
N ARG A 768 -21.96 -54.83 24.90
CA ARG A 768 -22.33 -56.21 24.57
C ARG A 768 -22.82 -56.29 23.14
N THR A 769 -22.67 -57.43 22.47
CA THR A 769 -23.22 -57.58 21.12
C THR A 769 -24.72 -57.88 21.17
N VAL A 770 -25.45 -57.46 20.14
CA VAL A 770 -26.89 -57.69 20.02
C VAL A 770 -27.14 -58.80 19.00
N HIS A 771 -27.99 -59.75 19.33
CA HIS A 771 -28.45 -60.75 18.36
C HIS A 771 -29.34 -60.07 17.30
N PRO A 772 -29.10 -60.29 15.99
CA PRO A 772 -30.10 -59.98 14.99
C PRO A 772 -31.30 -60.91 15.24
N GLY A 773 -32.46 -60.31 15.54
CA GLY A 773 -33.72 -61.03 15.66
C GLY A 773 -34.27 -61.49 14.32
#